data_AF-A0AAV1YR04-F1
#
_entry.id   AF-A0AAV1YR04-F1
#
_cell.length_a   1.000
_cell.length_b   1.000
_cell.length_c   1.000
_cell.angle_alpha   90.00
_cell.angle_beta   90.00
_cell.angle_gamma   90.00
#
_symmetry.space_group_name_H-M   'P 1'
#
loop_
_entity.id
_entity.type
_entity.pdbx_description
1 polymer ?
#
loop_
_entity_poly.entity_id
_entity_poly.type
_entity_poly.pdbx_seq_one_letter_code
_entity_poly.pdbx_strand_id
1 'polypeptide(L)'
;MYNTQCSKHFKGENTGTFSSPNFPGRYYADDLCVWKIEAPEGKVIRVKFDEVFDIRAYEPLCVQDYLAVSLSGDFNTHIKRYCHGTKPLTMVSSGNSMLFLFRTDCCFEGKGFSASFALVDEDEITPTPPPEPKPQICTCGEENIQELERIMGGKEVEPPNRYPWVVALVKKKKGVDDYYCGGALISTLYVLTAAHCIEKEDASGTRIALGVHDTDSSPEPVPISQFIFHPKYYNRTYLNDIALVKLRDPVTLSDKVRVICLPTFPKFTSPDDVAVVAGWGWQRFQGGKSSKQLRELEVPIVSHPTCVQKYGGVIQETNLCAGGLKGKDSCSGDSGGPLFGKYDGKWYSVGVVSWGMSCGQEGYPGVYTRVSKYLDWISDEIKDSPPCDDDKEEIPPPVQPNLENCGIPNDNAEERIAGGIEAEPQEFPWMAMIVYNRTVVGTGVLISPYYVLAVASIFDNWMEWYPEILDVFLGKHKISAKEPTSKKFDVQNVYHHKGYGNPTPYNNDLALMKLLQPAGDQYRPICLPRSDAWYPPSMTLTTAGWGRTSNRGPGSDVLLKANLDVWSEQACEGRYPGWFTEKMICAYKDGADTCEGDNGAPLMRMYYGRYYIAGVSSWASKDGCAIIGAPRVFSAIHQNLQWISSMTGLDVA
;
A
#
# COMPACT_ATOMS: atom_id res chain seq x y z
N MET A 1 -7.19 51.15 24.36
CA MET A 1 -8.37 50.51 24.97
C MET A 1 -9.28 50.24 23.79
N TYR A 2 -9.57 48.97 23.46
CA TYR A 2 -10.28 48.68 22.21
C TYR A 2 -11.75 49.07 22.30
N ASN A 3 -12.30 49.62 21.23
CA ASN A 3 -13.74 49.82 21.11
C ASN A 3 -14.39 48.51 20.61
N THR A 4 -15.37 48.01 21.37
CA THR A 4 -15.97 46.67 21.16
C THR A 4 -17.45 46.71 20.75
N GLN A 5 -18.00 47.91 20.46
CA GLN A 5 -19.43 48.12 20.20
C GLN A 5 -19.95 47.41 18.94
N CYS A 6 -19.07 46.95 18.07
CA CYS A 6 -19.39 46.21 16.85
C CYS A 6 -19.63 44.70 17.06
N SER A 7 -19.35 44.16 18.26
CA SER A 7 -19.49 42.74 18.55
C SER A 7 -20.95 42.31 18.65
N LYS A 8 -21.29 41.12 18.16
CA LYS A 8 -22.65 40.58 18.24
C LYS A 8 -22.66 39.05 18.32
N HIS A 9 -23.59 38.51 19.10
CA HIS A 9 -23.85 37.08 19.15
C HIS A 9 -25.19 36.80 18.46
N PHE A 10 -25.15 35.95 17.44
CA PHE A 10 -26.32 35.42 16.74
C PHE A 10 -26.59 34.01 17.27
N LYS A 11 -27.79 33.79 17.80
CA LYS A 11 -28.24 32.51 18.35
C LYS A 11 -29.54 32.08 17.67
N GLY A 12 -29.43 31.14 16.74
CA GLY A 12 -30.56 30.52 16.07
C GLY A 12 -31.25 31.34 14.98
N GLU A 13 -30.76 32.53 14.63
CA GLU A 13 -31.31 33.27 13.49
C GLU A 13 -30.96 32.59 12.16
N ASN A 14 -31.98 32.30 11.34
CA ASN A 14 -31.79 31.61 10.05
C ASN A 14 -30.91 32.37 9.05
N THR A 15 -30.86 33.70 9.14
CA THR A 15 -29.95 34.53 8.34
C THR A 15 -29.53 35.76 9.15
N GLY A 16 -28.41 36.36 8.79
CA GLY A 16 -27.99 37.63 9.36
C GLY A 16 -26.82 38.24 8.62
N THR A 17 -26.44 39.45 9.00
CA THR A 17 -25.29 40.16 8.43
C THR A 17 -24.43 40.77 9.53
N PHE A 18 -23.14 40.87 9.27
CA PHE A 18 -22.18 41.57 10.11
C PHE A 18 -21.11 42.21 9.23
N SER A 19 -20.59 43.36 9.66
CA SER A 19 -19.62 44.13 8.88
C SER A 19 -18.61 44.77 9.80
N SER A 20 -17.45 45.11 9.25
CA SER A 20 -16.53 46.03 9.93
C SER A 20 -17.25 47.36 10.20
N PRO A 21 -16.86 48.08 11.27
CA PRO A 21 -17.43 49.39 11.59
C PRO A 21 -17.36 50.34 10.39
N ASN A 22 -18.40 51.17 10.21
CA ASN A 22 -18.47 52.20 9.16
C ASN A 22 -18.44 51.70 7.69
N PHE A 23 -18.53 50.38 7.43
CA PHE A 23 -18.64 49.84 6.07
C PHE A 23 -19.85 50.43 5.33
N PRO A 24 -19.76 50.82 4.04
CA PRO A 24 -18.64 50.64 3.09
C PRO A 24 -17.56 51.73 3.14
N GLY A 25 -17.63 52.64 4.11
CA GLY A 25 -16.56 53.57 4.46
C GLY A 25 -15.40 52.86 5.16
N ARG A 26 -14.35 53.61 5.53
CA ARG A 26 -13.19 53.05 6.22
C ARG A 26 -13.54 52.70 7.67
N TYR A 27 -13.09 51.54 8.14
CA TYR A 27 -13.25 51.13 9.55
C TYR A 27 -12.44 52.03 10.48
N TYR A 28 -12.64 51.92 11.79
CA TYR A 28 -11.92 52.73 12.78
C TYR A 28 -10.66 52.02 13.28
N ALA A 29 -9.67 52.82 13.66
CA ALA A 29 -8.49 52.36 14.38
C ALA A 29 -8.83 51.86 15.80
N ASP A 30 -8.02 50.95 16.33
CA ASP A 30 -8.12 50.38 17.68
C ASP A 30 -9.49 49.72 18.01
N ASP A 31 -10.13 49.10 17.03
CA ASP A 31 -11.37 48.33 17.21
C ASP A 31 -11.09 46.83 17.45
N LEU A 32 -11.94 46.20 18.26
CA LEU A 32 -12.00 44.75 18.44
C LEU A 32 -13.44 44.28 18.38
N CYS A 33 -13.81 43.69 17.24
CA CYS A 33 -15.15 43.17 17.00
C CYS A 33 -15.14 41.65 17.07
N VAL A 34 -16.09 41.07 17.81
CA VAL A 34 -16.29 39.62 17.86
C VAL A 34 -17.71 39.28 17.41
N TRP A 35 -17.83 38.41 16.41
CA TRP A 35 -19.10 37.84 16.01
C TRP A 35 -19.12 36.36 16.25
N LYS A 36 -20.03 35.91 17.11
CA LYS A 36 -20.30 34.49 17.31
C LYS A 36 -21.62 34.15 16.64
N ILE A 37 -21.65 33.05 15.89
CA ILE A 37 -22.87 32.51 15.30
C ILE A 37 -23.05 31.11 15.86
N GLU A 38 -24.20 30.85 16.48
CA GLU A 38 -24.61 29.55 17.01
C GLU A 38 -25.88 29.09 16.30
N ALA A 39 -25.78 27.97 15.59
CA ALA A 39 -26.88 27.30 14.94
C ALA A 39 -27.52 26.26 15.89
N PRO A 40 -28.82 25.94 15.70
CA PRO A 40 -29.43 24.77 16.31
C PRO A 40 -28.71 23.48 15.89
N GLU A 41 -28.89 22.41 16.68
CA GLU A 41 -28.37 21.08 16.37
C GLU A 41 -28.90 20.58 15.01
N GLY A 42 -28.04 19.96 14.18
CA GLY A 42 -28.35 19.52 12.82
C GLY A 42 -28.31 20.62 11.73
N LYS A 43 -27.96 21.85 12.10
CA LYS A 43 -27.74 22.96 11.17
C LYS A 43 -26.27 23.37 11.16
N VAL A 44 -25.83 23.82 9.99
CA VAL A 44 -24.49 24.35 9.73
C VAL A 44 -24.60 25.80 9.25
N ILE A 45 -23.53 26.57 9.40
CA ILE A 45 -23.50 28.02 9.17
C ILE A 45 -22.72 28.29 7.89
N ARG A 46 -23.37 28.86 6.88
CA ARG A 46 -22.73 29.30 5.64
C ARG A 46 -22.53 30.81 5.67
N VAL A 47 -21.30 31.28 5.51
CA VAL A 47 -20.93 32.71 5.50
C VAL A 47 -20.36 33.13 4.15
N LYS A 48 -20.86 34.23 3.61
CA LYS A 48 -20.42 34.84 2.36
C LYS A 48 -20.04 36.30 2.61
N PHE A 49 -18.84 36.68 2.18
CA PHE A 49 -18.39 38.07 2.16
C PHE A 49 -18.80 38.76 0.87
N ASP A 50 -19.17 40.03 1.00
CA ASP A 50 -19.46 40.93 -0.12
C ASP A 50 -18.20 41.15 -0.98
N GLU A 51 -18.37 41.71 -2.17
CA GLU A 51 -17.25 41.90 -3.13
C GLU A 51 -16.13 42.79 -2.57
N VAL A 52 -16.47 43.76 -1.72
CA VAL A 52 -15.51 44.65 -1.08
C VAL A 52 -14.96 43.99 0.18
N PHE A 53 -13.68 43.61 0.12
CA PHE A 53 -12.91 43.10 1.25
C PHE A 53 -11.54 43.79 1.23
N ASP A 54 -11.34 44.77 2.11
CA ASP A 54 -10.14 45.60 2.14
C ASP A 54 -9.71 45.83 3.59
N ILE A 55 -8.94 44.90 4.12
CA ILE A 55 -8.30 44.99 5.44
C ILE A 55 -6.81 45.27 5.21
N ARG A 56 -6.30 46.36 5.79
CA ARG A 56 -4.94 46.80 5.54
C ARG A 56 -3.91 46.03 6.36
N ALA A 57 -2.91 45.49 5.68
CA ALA A 57 -1.73 44.92 6.29
C ALA A 57 -0.53 45.10 5.36
N TYR A 58 0.63 45.46 5.92
CA TYR A 58 1.88 45.64 5.19
C TYR A 58 2.59 44.32 4.87
N GLU A 59 2.29 43.25 5.60
CA GLU A 59 2.90 41.91 5.45
C GLU A 59 1.86 40.80 5.25
N PRO A 60 2.21 39.72 4.52
CA PRO A 60 1.30 38.60 4.24
C PRO A 60 0.90 37.78 5.49
N LEU A 61 1.53 38.03 6.64
CA LEU A 61 1.25 37.34 7.91
C LEU A 61 0.07 37.95 8.70
N CYS A 62 -0.58 39.01 8.19
CA CYS A 62 -1.75 39.65 8.81
C CYS A 62 -1.56 39.96 10.30
N VAL A 63 -0.45 40.65 10.61
CA VAL A 63 -0.04 40.98 11.99
C VAL A 63 -0.63 42.30 12.52
N GLN A 64 -1.07 43.18 11.62
CA GLN A 64 -1.70 44.48 11.92
C GLN A 64 -3.22 44.31 11.98
N ASP A 65 -3.96 44.85 10.99
CA ASP A 65 -5.39 44.62 10.88
C ASP A 65 -5.65 43.24 10.29
N TYR A 66 -6.55 42.49 10.92
CA TYR A 66 -6.92 41.17 10.42
C TYR A 66 -8.32 40.76 10.85
N LEU A 67 -8.93 39.92 10.03
CA LEU A 67 -10.09 39.12 10.40
C LEU A 67 -9.62 37.68 10.68
N ALA A 68 -9.73 37.24 11.93
CA ALA A 68 -9.53 35.86 12.33
C ALA A 68 -10.87 35.11 12.29
N VAL A 69 -10.84 33.89 11.76
CA VAL A 69 -12.02 33.02 11.63
C VAL A 69 -11.73 31.66 12.24
N SER A 70 -12.66 31.17 13.06
CA SER A 70 -12.73 29.78 13.53
C SER A 70 -14.02 29.13 13.01
N LEU A 71 -13.86 28.03 12.26
CA LEU A 71 -14.98 27.27 11.67
C LEU A 71 -15.69 26.36 12.69
N SER A 72 -15.05 26.07 13.82
CA SER A 72 -15.57 25.24 14.92
C SER A 72 -16.24 26.08 16.02
N GLY A 73 -16.04 27.40 16.01
CA GLY A 73 -16.51 28.30 17.06
C GLY A 73 -15.58 28.39 18.27
N ASP A 74 -14.41 27.73 18.26
CA ASP A 74 -13.37 27.81 19.29
C ASP A 74 -12.03 28.31 18.72
N PHE A 75 -11.43 29.31 19.38
CA PHE A 75 -10.10 29.84 19.05
C PHE A 75 -8.94 28.98 19.59
N ASN A 76 -9.20 27.92 20.36
CA ASN A 76 -8.16 26.93 20.68
C ASN A 76 -7.89 25.93 19.55
N THR A 77 -8.69 25.99 18.48
CA THR A 77 -8.57 25.14 17.29
C THR A 77 -8.23 25.99 16.06
N HIS A 78 -7.70 25.36 14.99
CA HIS A 78 -7.23 25.98 13.74
C HIS A 78 -7.86 27.35 13.39
N ILE A 79 -7.10 28.43 13.60
CA ILE A 79 -7.50 29.81 13.25
C ILE A 79 -6.83 30.22 11.95
N LYS A 80 -7.59 30.79 11.02
CA LYS A 80 -7.04 31.47 9.84
C LYS A 80 -7.27 32.99 9.92
N ARG A 81 -6.23 33.76 9.59
CA ARG A 81 -6.28 35.23 9.52
C ARG A 81 -6.35 35.71 8.08
N TYR A 82 -7.13 36.76 7.83
CA TYR A 82 -7.34 37.35 6.51
C TYR A 82 -7.04 38.86 6.54
N CYS A 83 -6.31 39.31 5.51
CA CYS A 83 -5.94 40.70 5.26
C CYS A 83 -5.57 40.91 3.78
N HIS A 84 -5.20 42.14 3.39
CA HIS A 84 -4.60 42.51 2.10
C HIS A 84 -5.45 42.15 0.87
N GLY A 85 -6.77 42.41 0.91
CA GLY A 85 -7.66 42.13 -0.22
C GLY A 85 -7.95 40.66 -0.49
N THR A 86 -7.38 39.74 0.30
CA THR A 86 -7.58 38.30 0.16
C THR A 86 -8.93 37.91 0.75
N LYS A 87 -10.00 38.13 -0.02
CA LYS A 87 -11.37 37.80 0.38
C LYS A 87 -11.50 36.30 0.66
N PRO A 88 -12.05 35.89 1.82
CA PRO A 88 -12.38 34.48 2.05
C PRO A 88 -13.36 33.96 0.98
N LEU A 89 -13.15 32.74 0.51
CA LEU A 89 -14.19 32.00 -0.21
C LEU A 89 -15.39 31.80 0.72
N THR A 90 -16.57 31.47 0.17
CA THR A 90 -17.73 31.12 0.99
C THR A 90 -17.35 30.02 1.98
N MET A 91 -17.58 30.28 3.26
CA MET A 91 -17.15 29.40 4.35
C MET A 91 -18.35 28.67 4.94
N VAL A 92 -18.09 27.46 5.42
CA VAL A 92 -19.07 26.62 6.11
C VAL A 92 -18.46 26.19 7.44
N SER A 93 -19.27 26.20 8.50
CA SER A 93 -18.85 25.73 9.83
C SER A 93 -18.56 24.22 9.84
N SER A 94 -17.63 23.78 10.69
CA SER A 94 -17.34 22.36 10.92
C SER A 94 -18.27 21.70 11.95
N GLY A 95 -19.26 22.45 12.43
CA GLY A 95 -20.24 22.06 13.42
C GLY A 95 -21.33 23.13 13.50
N ASN A 96 -21.99 23.29 14.64
CA ASN A 96 -23.08 24.26 14.79
C ASN A 96 -22.62 25.65 15.28
N SER A 97 -21.33 25.98 15.24
CA SER A 97 -20.83 27.30 15.66
C SER A 97 -19.70 27.84 14.79
N MET A 98 -19.67 29.17 14.61
CA MET A 98 -18.54 29.91 14.01
C MET A 98 -18.19 31.12 14.86
N LEU A 99 -16.92 31.50 14.82
CA LEU A 99 -16.42 32.66 15.53
C LEU A 99 -15.52 33.52 14.63
N PHE A 100 -15.80 34.82 14.64
CA PHE A 100 -15.09 35.84 13.88
C PHE A 100 -14.53 36.87 14.84
N LEU A 101 -13.26 37.23 14.67
CA LEU A 101 -12.61 38.29 15.44
C LEU A 101 -11.93 39.24 14.46
N PHE A 102 -12.41 40.47 14.39
CA PHE A 102 -11.77 41.55 13.64
C PHE A 102 -11.03 42.46 14.60
N ARG A 103 -9.75 42.65 14.35
CA ARG A 103 -8.88 43.51 15.16
C ARG A 103 -8.19 44.51 14.26
N THR A 104 -8.19 45.77 14.68
CA THR A 104 -7.47 46.84 13.99
C THR A 104 -6.41 47.47 14.90
N ASP A 105 -5.38 48.04 14.29
CA ASP A 105 -4.34 48.82 14.94
C ASP A 105 -4.61 50.34 14.84
N CYS A 106 -3.61 51.15 15.19
CA CYS A 106 -3.80 52.58 15.39
C CYS A 106 -3.79 53.42 14.09
N CYS A 107 -3.47 52.88 12.91
CA CYS A 107 -3.23 53.71 11.72
C CYS A 107 -3.48 52.99 10.39
N PHE A 108 -4.07 53.71 9.43
CA PHE A 108 -4.24 53.31 8.01
C PHE A 108 -5.33 52.27 7.74
N GLU A 109 -6.58 52.73 7.76
CA GLU A 109 -7.75 51.88 7.64
C GLU A 109 -8.13 51.64 6.16
N GLY A 110 -8.44 50.38 5.85
CA GLY A 110 -9.08 49.99 4.59
C GLY A 110 -10.59 50.20 4.61
N LYS A 111 -11.27 49.84 3.52
CA LYS A 111 -12.75 49.87 3.47
C LYS A 111 -13.43 48.78 4.30
N GLY A 112 -12.67 47.81 4.79
CA GLY A 112 -13.16 46.71 5.60
C GLY A 112 -13.96 45.69 4.81
N PHE A 113 -14.99 45.13 5.43
CA PHE A 113 -15.78 44.05 4.84
C PHE A 113 -17.22 44.07 5.34
N SER A 114 -18.09 43.41 4.59
CA SER A 114 -19.44 43.03 4.99
C SER A 114 -19.65 41.56 4.65
N ALA A 115 -20.36 40.86 5.51
CA ALA A 115 -20.67 39.45 5.35
C ALA A 115 -22.11 39.15 5.73
N SER A 116 -22.70 38.19 5.02
CA SER A 116 -23.99 37.60 5.32
C SER A 116 -23.81 36.13 5.69
N PHE A 117 -24.58 35.65 6.65
CA PHE A 117 -24.67 34.24 6.99
C PHE A 117 -26.10 33.72 6.81
N ALA A 118 -26.20 32.42 6.55
CA ALA A 118 -27.43 31.67 6.58
C ALA A 118 -27.21 30.33 7.28
N LEU A 119 -28.20 29.90 8.05
CA LEU A 119 -28.26 28.54 8.57
C LEU A 119 -28.82 27.64 7.48
N VAL A 120 -28.16 26.52 7.28
CA VAL A 120 -28.46 25.55 6.22
C VAL A 120 -28.53 24.18 6.87
N ASP A 121 -29.43 23.33 6.39
CA ASP A 121 -29.47 21.93 6.82
C ASP A 121 -28.15 21.25 6.49
N GLU A 122 -27.65 20.41 7.39
CA GLU A 122 -26.43 19.62 7.17
C GLU A 122 -26.52 18.81 5.87
N ASP A 123 -27.73 18.33 5.56
CA ASP A 123 -28.05 17.62 4.32
C ASP A 123 -27.99 18.50 3.06
N GLU A 124 -28.25 19.81 3.17
CA GLU A 124 -28.22 20.79 2.07
C GLU A 124 -26.82 21.38 1.77
N ILE A 125 -25.81 21.11 2.62
CA ILE A 125 -24.42 21.47 2.36
C ILE A 125 -23.59 20.31 1.81
N THR A 126 -24.14 19.09 1.76
CA THR A 126 -23.59 18.11 0.83
C THR A 126 -23.88 18.62 -0.59
N PRO A 127 -22.87 19.02 -1.39
CA PRO A 127 -23.14 19.33 -2.78
C PRO A 127 -23.57 18.01 -3.43
N THR A 128 -24.77 17.97 -4.00
CA THR A 128 -24.95 17.12 -5.18
C THR A 128 -23.92 17.64 -6.20
N PRO A 129 -22.98 16.81 -6.67
CA PRO A 129 -22.04 17.23 -7.68
C PRO A 129 -22.82 17.69 -8.93
N PRO A 130 -22.22 18.42 -9.89
CA PRO A 130 -22.69 18.38 -11.28
C PRO A 130 -22.97 16.93 -11.67
N PRO A 131 -23.75 16.57 -12.71
CA PRO A 131 -23.62 15.21 -13.21
C PRO A 131 -22.15 15.05 -13.61
N GLU A 132 -21.36 14.43 -12.73
CA GLU A 132 -20.11 13.84 -13.08
C GLU A 132 -20.43 13.00 -14.32
N PRO A 133 -19.56 12.95 -15.34
CA PRO A 133 -19.64 11.81 -16.23
C PRO A 133 -19.69 10.62 -15.27
N LYS A 134 -20.80 9.85 -15.30
CA LYS A 134 -21.08 8.76 -14.36
C LYS A 134 -19.73 8.17 -13.97
N PRO A 135 -19.32 8.13 -12.70
CA PRO A 135 -18.05 7.51 -12.35
C PRO A 135 -18.08 6.18 -13.07
N GLN A 136 -17.25 6.05 -14.12
CA GLN A 136 -16.97 4.74 -14.65
C GLN A 136 -16.29 4.13 -13.44
N ILE A 137 -17.04 3.29 -12.72
CA ILE A 137 -16.46 2.30 -11.84
C ILE A 137 -15.46 1.62 -12.76
N CYS A 138 -14.22 2.05 -12.67
CA CYS A 138 -13.18 1.53 -13.51
C CYS A 138 -12.82 0.24 -12.82
N THR A 139 -13.48 -0.82 -13.25
CA THR A 139 -13.19 -2.18 -12.84
C THR A 139 -12.03 -2.67 -13.71
N CYS A 140 -11.14 -3.46 -13.12
CA CYS A 140 -10.01 -4.03 -13.85
C CYS A 140 -10.21 -5.52 -14.05
N GLY A 141 -9.58 -6.04 -15.11
CA GLY A 141 -9.49 -7.49 -15.31
C GLY A 141 -10.84 -8.16 -15.58
N GLU A 142 -11.86 -7.41 -15.99
CA GLU A 142 -13.15 -7.97 -16.42
C GLU A 142 -13.14 -8.32 -17.91
N GLU A 143 -13.07 -9.62 -18.23
CA GLU A 143 -13.21 -10.11 -19.61
C GLU A 143 -14.67 -10.00 -20.11
N ASN A 144 -14.87 -9.90 -21.41
CA ASN A 144 -16.21 -9.98 -22.02
C ASN A 144 -16.58 -11.44 -22.29
N ILE A 145 -17.45 -12.02 -21.46
CA ILE A 145 -17.93 -13.41 -21.64
C ILE A 145 -19.41 -13.41 -22.03
N GLN A 146 -19.74 -14.02 -23.17
CA GLN A 146 -20.96 -14.82 -23.31
C GLN A 146 -20.55 -16.27 -23.00
N GLU A 147 -21.15 -16.90 -21.99
CA GLU A 147 -20.76 -18.21 -21.45
C GLU A 147 -20.44 -19.24 -22.56
N LEU A 148 -19.16 -19.58 -22.74
CA LEU A 148 -18.74 -20.73 -23.54
C LEU A 148 -17.51 -21.42 -22.91
N GLU A 149 -17.60 -22.75 -22.83
CA GLU A 149 -16.64 -23.65 -22.19
C GLU A 149 -15.26 -23.73 -22.90
N ARG A 150 -14.26 -24.07 -22.08
CA ARG A 150 -12.82 -24.09 -22.36
C ARG A 150 -12.40 -25.25 -23.28
N ILE A 151 -11.62 -24.98 -24.34
CA ILE A 151 -11.04 -26.01 -25.25
C ILE A 151 -9.60 -25.64 -25.66
N MET A 152 -8.72 -26.66 -25.73
CA MET A 152 -7.24 -26.57 -25.82
C MET A 152 -6.66 -26.40 -27.25
N GLY A 153 -5.61 -25.57 -27.36
CA GLY A 153 -4.81 -25.32 -28.57
C GLY A 153 -5.06 -23.90 -29.09
N GLY A 154 -4.01 -23.09 -29.26
CA GLY A 154 -4.15 -21.65 -29.52
C GLY A 154 -5.15 -21.34 -30.62
N LYS A 155 -6.16 -20.54 -30.28
CA LYS A 155 -7.33 -20.27 -31.12
C LYS A 155 -7.54 -18.77 -31.26
N GLU A 156 -8.38 -18.40 -32.22
CA GLU A 156 -8.93 -17.04 -32.27
C GLU A 156 -9.66 -16.74 -30.95
N VAL A 157 -9.48 -15.51 -30.46
CA VAL A 157 -10.18 -15.04 -29.26
C VAL A 157 -11.66 -14.90 -29.58
N GLU A 158 -12.50 -15.72 -28.96
CA GLU A 158 -13.95 -15.70 -29.12
C GLU A 158 -14.63 -15.51 -27.75
N PRO A 159 -15.58 -14.57 -27.60
CA PRO A 159 -16.04 -13.62 -28.62
C PRO A 159 -14.99 -12.53 -28.93
N PRO A 160 -15.13 -11.78 -30.05
CA PRO A 160 -14.31 -10.61 -30.33
C PRO A 160 -14.25 -9.67 -29.13
N ASN A 161 -13.06 -9.11 -28.86
CA ASN A 161 -12.80 -8.24 -27.71
C ASN A 161 -12.97 -8.92 -26.33
N ARG A 162 -12.89 -10.25 -26.19
CA ARG A 162 -12.88 -10.94 -24.87
C ARG A 162 -11.85 -10.36 -23.89
N TYR A 163 -10.68 -9.95 -24.37
CA TYR A 163 -9.60 -9.34 -23.59
C TYR A 163 -9.43 -7.85 -23.92
N PRO A 164 -10.31 -6.97 -23.39
CA PRO A 164 -10.40 -5.56 -23.79
C PRO A 164 -9.22 -4.68 -23.33
N TRP A 165 -8.28 -5.24 -22.56
CA TRP A 165 -7.02 -4.59 -22.14
C TRP A 165 -5.84 -4.84 -23.06
N VAL A 166 -5.94 -5.79 -23.99
CA VAL A 166 -4.85 -6.06 -24.93
C VAL A 166 -4.80 -4.95 -25.97
N VAL A 167 -3.65 -4.29 -26.07
CA VAL A 167 -3.43 -3.18 -27.02
C VAL A 167 -2.27 -3.50 -27.95
N ALA A 168 -2.18 -2.79 -29.06
CA ALA A 168 -1.05 -2.87 -29.98
C ALA A 168 -0.34 -1.54 -30.11
N LEU A 169 0.99 -1.58 -30.12
CA LEU A 169 1.84 -0.47 -30.52
C LEU A 169 1.92 -0.48 -32.05
N VAL A 170 1.58 0.66 -32.64
CA VAL A 170 1.52 0.81 -34.10
C VAL A 170 2.34 2.01 -34.56
N LYS A 171 2.90 1.89 -35.76
CA LYS A 171 3.56 3.00 -36.46
C LYS A 171 3.17 3.03 -37.92
N LYS A 172 3.15 4.22 -38.53
CA LYS A 172 2.88 4.34 -39.96
C LYS A 172 4.11 3.91 -40.77
N LYS A 173 3.94 2.89 -41.61
CA LYS A 173 4.96 2.41 -42.56
C LYS A 173 4.39 2.43 -43.96
N LYS A 174 4.92 3.30 -44.83
CA LYS A 174 4.44 3.50 -46.21
C LYS A 174 2.92 3.79 -46.28
N GLY A 175 2.39 4.54 -45.31
CA GLY A 175 0.97 4.92 -45.25
C GLY A 175 0.04 3.89 -44.60
N VAL A 176 0.53 2.70 -44.27
CA VAL A 176 -0.23 1.63 -43.60
C VAL A 176 0.21 1.49 -42.14
N ASP A 177 -0.70 1.13 -41.25
CA ASP A 177 -0.37 0.86 -39.84
C ASP A 177 0.38 -0.48 -39.71
N ASP A 178 1.57 -0.42 -39.14
CA ASP A 178 2.44 -1.56 -38.83
C ASP A 178 2.31 -1.87 -37.34
N TYR A 179 1.66 -3.00 -37.03
CA TYR A 179 1.46 -3.52 -35.67
C TYR A 179 2.71 -4.30 -35.27
N TYR A 180 3.57 -3.72 -34.43
CA TYR A 180 4.92 -4.25 -34.23
C TYR A 180 5.17 -4.82 -32.83
N CYS A 181 4.40 -4.39 -31.81
CA CYS A 181 4.43 -4.91 -30.46
C CYS A 181 3.03 -4.88 -29.83
N GLY A 182 2.83 -5.66 -28.77
CA GLY A 182 1.67 -5.62 -27.89
C GLY A 182 1.89 -4.77 -26.64
N GLY A 183 0.82 -4.63 -25.86
CA GLY A 183 0.83 -4.02 -24.54
C GLY A 183 -0.45 -4.36 -23.77
N ALA A 184 -0.49 -3.97 -22.50
CA ALA A 184 -1.67 -4.04 -21.65
C ALA A 184 -2.06 -2.63 -21.21
N LEU A 185 -3.33 -2.25 -21.37
CA LEU A 185 -3.87 -1.04 -20.76
C LEU A 185 -4.01 -1.28 -19.25
N ILE A 186 -3.26 -0.54 -18.42
CA ILE A 186 -3.26 -0.70 -16.95
C ILE A 186 -3.97 0.45 -16.24
N SER A 187 -4.16 1.58 -16.92
CA SER A 187 -5.04 2.68 -16.52
C SER A 187 -5.53 3.43 -17.76
N THR A 188 -6.40 4.42 -17.61
CA THR A 188 -6.93 5.20 -18.75
C THR A 188 -5.86 6.02 -19.47
N LEU A 189 -4.66 6.19 -18.89
CA LEU A 189 -3.55 6.93 -19.50
C LEU A 189 -2.28 6.09 -19.71
N TYR A 190 -2.18 4.87 -19.19
CA TYR A 190 -0.93 4.11 -19.23
C TYR A 190 -1.09 2.73 -19.84
N VAL A 191 -0.19 2.42 -20.76
CA VAL A 191 0.02 1.08 -21.33
C VAL A 191 1.32 0.50 -20.81
N LEU A 192 1.26 -0.72 -20.30
CA LEU A 192 2.42 -1.52 -19.94
C LEU A 192 2.92 -2.31 -21.15
N THR A 193 4.22 -2.26 -21.43
CA THR A 193 4.85 -2.99 -22.54
C THR A 193 6.31 -3.34 -22.21
N ALA A 194 7.02 -3.94 -23.16
CA ALA A 194 8.45 -4.24 -23.04
C ALA A 194 9.29 -3.03 -23.46
N ALA A 195 10.40 -2.78 -22.76
CA ALA A 195 11.30 -1.68 -23.11
C ALA A 195 11.93 -1.85 -24.49
N HIS A 196 12.22 -3.08 -24.91
CA HIS A 196 12.77 -3.36 -26.24
C HIS A 196 11.82 -2.99 -27.39
N CYS A 197 10.51 -2.87 -27.11
CA CYS A 197 9.54 -2.43 -28.11
C CYS A 197 9.67 -0.94 -28.45
N ILE A 198 10.22 -0.14 -27.53
CA ILE A 198 10.23 1.32 -27.66
C ILE A 198 11.66 1.91 -27.70
N GLU A 199 12.70 1.11 -27.45
CA GLU A 199 14.10 1.60 -27.38
C GLU A 199 14.62 2.32 -28.64
N LYS A 200 14.00 2.07 -29.80
CA LYS A 200 14.39 2.62 -31.11
C LYS A 200 13.28 3.46 -31.74
N GLU A 201 12.19 3.69 -31.02
CA GLU A 201 11.02 4.39 -31.52
C GLU A 201 10.98 5.82 -30.95
N ASP A 202 10.31 6.73 -31.67
CA ASP A 202 10.06 8.09 -31.20
C ASP A 202 8.57 8.24 -30.84
N ALA A 203 8.29 8.97 -29.76
CA ALA A 203 6.93 9.17 -29.27
C ALA A 203 6.02 9.83 -30.33
N SER A 204 6.60 10.66 -31.21
CA SER A 204 5.86 11.31 -32.31
C SER A 204 5.40 10.33 -33.41
N GLY A 205 6.08 9.19 -33.55
CA GLY A 205 5.84 8.19 -34.60
C GLY A 205 5.02 6.98 -34.15
N THR A 206 4.87 6.77 -32.85
CA THR A 206 4.15 5.64 -32.26
C THR A 206 2.73 6.03 -31.84
N ARG A 207 1.78 5.13 -32.04
CA ARG A 207 0.38 5.25 -31.60
C ARG A 207 -0.05 3.94 -30.95
N ILE A 208 -1.15 3.97 -30.20
CA ILE A 208 -1.70 2.80 -29.52
C ILE A 208 -3.06 2.44 -30.13
N ALA A 209 -3.22 1.22 -30.62
CA ALA A 209 -4.50 0.70 -31.07
C ALA A 209 -5.18 -0.07 -29.92
N LEU A 210 -6.39 0.36 -29.54
CA LEU A 210 -7.21 -0.24 -28.48
C LEU A 210 -8.49 -0.83 -29.06
N GLY A 211 -9.05 -1.84 -28.40
CA GLY A 211 -10.31 -2.47 -28.82
C GLY A 211 -10.23 -3.17 -30.18
N VAL A 212 -9.04 -3.58 -30.57
CA VAL A 212 -8.79 -4.29 -31.82
C VAL A 212 -9.11 -5.77 -31.63
N HIS A 213 -9.85 -6.35 -32.57
CA HIS A 213 -9.94 -7.80 -32.72
C HIS A 213 -9.32 -8.20 -34.07
N ASP A 214 -9.79 -7.58 -35.15
CA ASP A 214 -9.23 -7.70 -36.50
C ASP A 214 -8.51 -6.40 -36.91
N THR A 215 -7.23 -6.50 -37.28
CA THR A 215 -6.40 -5.37 -37.71
C THR A 215 -6.92 -4.66 -38.96
N ASP A 216 -7.67 -5.36 -39.83
CA ASP A 216 -8.26 -4.75 -41.04
C ASP A 216 -9.48 -3.87 -40.73
N SER A 217 -10.07 -4.03 -39.53
CA SER A 217 -11.26 -3.28 -39.07
C SER A 217 -11.02 -2.59 -37.72
N SER A 218 -9.77 -2.20 -37.47
CA SER A 218 -9.34 -1.54 -36.24
C SER A 218 -9.92 -0.12 -36.10
N PRO A 219 -10.28 0.30 -34.87
CA PRO A 219 -10.42 1.72 -34.54
C PRO A 219 -9.14 2.50 -34.85
N GLU A 220 -9.28 3.82 -35.01
CA GLU A 220 -8.13 4.72 -35.22
C GLU A 220 -7.20 4.70 -34.00
N PRO A 221 -5.89 4.46 -34.16
CA PRO A 221 -4.94 4.44 -33.06
C PRO A 221 -4.82 5.80 -32.33
N VAL A 222 -4.70 5.80 -31.01
CA VAL A 222 -4.57 7.03 -30.21
C VAL A 222 -3.11 7.47 -30.11
N PRO A 223 -2.83 8.79 -30.04
CA PRO A 223 -1.47 9.29 -29.88
C PRO A 223 -0.96 9.15 -28.44
N ILE A 224 0.35 9.16 -28.29
CA ILE A 224 1.05 9.07 -27.00
C ILE A 224 1.76 10.40 -26.68
N SER A 225 2.06 10.62 -25.41
CA SER A 225 2.81 11.79 -24.93
C SER A 225 4.24 11.46 -24.55
N GLN A 226 4.48 10.27 -23.96
CA GLN A 226 5.78 9.94 -23.39
C GLN A 226 6.04 8.43 -23.35
N PHE A 227 7.31 8.08 -23.54
CA PHE A 227 7.88 6.77 -23.20
C PHE A 227 8.61 6.84 -21.85
N ILE A 228 8.38 5.85 -20.99
CA ILE A 228 8.99 5.76 -19.67
C ILE A 228 9.66 4.39 -19.56
N PHE A 229 10.99 4.40 -19.53
CA PHE A 229 11.80 3.19 -19.41
C PHE A 229 12.06 2.88 -17.94
N HIS A 230 12.08 1.60 -17.58
CA HIS A 230 12.64 1.24 -16.29
C HIS A 230 14.13 1.65 -16.23
N PRO A 231 14.60 2.36 -15.19
CA PRO A 231 15.93 2.96 -15.16
C PRO A 231 17.08 1.95 -15.20
N LYS A 232 16.80 0.69 -14.83
CA LYS A 232 17.76 -0.43 -14.89
C LYS A 232 17.59 -1.33 -16.13
N TYR A 233 16.87 -0.88 -17.16
CA TYR A 233 16.75 -1.63 -18.42
C TYR A 233 18.11 -1.81 -19.08
N TYR A 234 18.41 -3.04 -19.51
CA TYR A 234 19.65 -3.37 -20.20
C TYR A 234 19.42 -4.22 -21.45
N ASN A 235 19.58 -3.58 -22.61
CA ASN A 235 19.23 -4.15 -23.91
C ASN A 235 20.06 -5.37 -24.34
N ARG A 236 21.28 -5.57 -23.80
CA ARG A 236 22.13 -6.72 -24.20
C ARG A 236 21.59 -8.05 -23.71
N THR A 237 20.90 -8.06 -22.56
CA THR A 237 20.36 -9.28 -21.95
C THR A 237 18.85 -9.22 -21.77
N TYR A 238 18.19 -8.15 -22.22
CA TYR A 238 16.78 -7.85 -21.95
C TYR A 238 16.46 -7.88 -20.45
N LEU A 239 17.41 -7.43 -19.61
CA LEU A 239 17.16 -7.34 -18.17
C LEU A 239 16.30 -6.11 -17.89
N ASN A 240 15.30 -6.25 -16.99
CA ASN A 240 14.31 -5.22 -16.70
C ASN A 240 13.61 -4.70 -17.96
N ASP A 241 13.25 -5.61 -18.85
CA ASP A 241 12.59 -5.32 -20.12
C ASP A 241 11.10 -4.99 -19.92
N ILE A 242 10.86 -3.81 -19.36
CA ILE A 242 9.55 -3.26 -19.02
C ILE A 242 9.56 -1.76 -19.21
N ALA A 243 8.47 -1.23 -19.74
CA ALA A 243 8.27 0.19 -20.01
C ALA A 243 6.79 0.56 -19.89
N LEU A 244 6.55 1.84 -19.62
CA LEU A 244 5.23 2.46 -19.68
C LEU A 244 5.16 3.38 -20.89
N VAL A 245 4.01 3.37 -21.55
CA VAL A 245 3.66 4.33 -22.60
C VAL A 245 2.52 5.18 -22.08
N LYS A 246 2.78 6.48 -21.91
CA LYS A 246 1.78 7.45 -21.48
C LYS A 246 1.00 7.95 -22.69
N LEU A 247 -0.31 7.77 -22.67
CA LEU A 247 -1.20 8.29 -23.71
C LEU A 247 -1.24 9.82 -23.64
N ARG A 248 -1.59 10.47 -24.76
CA ARG A 248 -1.75 11.93 -24.77
C ARG A 248 -3.02 12.38 -24.05
N ASP A 249 -4.10 11.63 -24.26
CA ASP A 249 -5.44 11.90 -23.76
C ASP A 249 -5.97 10.61 -23.09
N PRO A 250 -6.75 10.70 -21.98
CA PRO A 250 -7.33 9.51 -21.35
C PRO A 250 -8.29 8.78 -22.28
N VAL A 251 -8.21 7.44 -22.33
CA VAL A 251 -9.14 6.63 -23.12
C VAL A 251 -10.48 6.48 -22.41
N THR A 252 -11.56 6.46 -23.19
CA THR A 252 -12.91 6.16 -22.69
C THR A 252 -13.09 4.66 -22.60
N LEU A 253 -13.43 4.14 -21.42
CA LEU A 253 -13.66 2.71 -21.23
C LEU A 253 -15.01 2.30 -21.84
N SER A 254 -15.06 1.06 -22.32
CA SER A 254 -16.23 0.47 -22.96
C SER A 254 -16.21 -1.05 -22.76
N ASP A 255 -17.15 -1.76 -23.38
CA ASP A 255 -17.03 -3.20 -23.58
C ASP A 255 -15.72 -3.54 -24.31
N LYS A 256 -15.32 -2.78 -25.33
CA LYS A 256 -14.13 -3.11 -26.15
C LYS A 256 -12.80 -2.66 -25.55
N VAL A 257 -12.83 -1.71 -24.61
CA VAL A 257 -11.63 -1.08 -24.02
C VAL A 257 -11.78 -1.05 -22.51
N ARG A 258 -10.99 -1.86 -21.81
CA ARG A 258 -10.92 -1.89 -20.35
C ARG A 258 -9.48 -2.04 -19.91
N VAL A 259 -9.24 -1.88 -18.63
CA VAL A 259 -7.91 -2.03 -18.03
C VAL A 259 -7.75 -3.42 -17.43
N ILE A 260 -6.50 -3.88 -17.33
CA ILE A 260 -6.16 -5.12 -16.61
C ILE A 260 -5.69 -4.79 -15.18
N CYS A 261 -5.94 -5.70 -14.24
CA CYS A 261 -5.44 -5.54 -12.87
C CYS A 261 -3.92 -5.75 -12.79
N LEU A 262 -3.27 -5.17 -11.79
CA LEU A 262 -1.87 -5.42 -11.46
C LEU A 262 -1.77 -6.47 -10.33
N PRO A 263 -0.83 -7.43 -10.39
CA PRO A 263 -0.76 -8.57 -9.47
C PRO A 263 -0.08 -8.20 -8.15
N THR A 264 -0.81 -7.58 -7.21
CA THR A 264 -0.33 -7.14 -5.89
C THR A 264 -0.14 -8.29 -4.87
N PHE A 265 -0.40 -9.53 -5.27
CA PHE A 265 -0.34 -10.73 -4.42
C PHE A 265 0.54 -11.83 -5.04
N PRO A 266 1.10 -12.75 -4.21
CA PRO A 266 2.04 -13.77 -4.67
C PRO A 266 1.36 -14.97 -5.36
N LYS A 267 0.71 -14.73 -6.51
CA LYS A 267 0.16 -15.77 -7.41
C LYS A 267 0.97 -15.86 -8.71
N PHE A 268 0.75 -16.91 -9.49
CA PHE A 268 1.44 -17.17 -10.77
C PHE A 268 2.94 -17.43 -10.57
N THR A 269 3.24 -18.24 -9.56
CA THR A 269 4.61 -18.64 -9.17
C THR A 269 4.80 -20.16 -9.23
N SER A 270 3.70 -20.93 -9.27
CA SER A 270 3.71 -22.39 -9.26
C SER A 270 3.44 -22.97 -10.65
N PRO A 271 3.99 -24.17 -10.98
CA PRO A 271 3.60 -24.92 -12.17
C PRO A 271 2.11 -25.27 -12.29
N ASP A 272 1.37 -25.22 -11.18
CA ASP A 272 -0.09 -25.42 -11.19
C ASP A 272 -0.86 -24.20 -11.70
N ASP A 273 -0.22 -23.03 -11.73
CA ASP A 273 -0.82 -21.80 -12.25
C ASP A 273 -0.81 -21.82 -13.78
N VAL A 274 -1.95 -21.49 -14.38
CA VAL A 274 -2.11 -21.33 -15.83
C VAL A 274 -2.31 -19.86 -16.15
N ALA A 275 -1.54 -19.35 -17.10
CA ALA A 275 -1.68 -18.00 -17.63
C ALA A 275 -2.07 -18.04 -19.11
N VAL A 276 -2.54 -16.90 -19.61
CA VAL A 276 -2.92 -16.69 -21.00
C VAL A 276 -2.01 -15.62 -21.58
N VAL A 277 -1.46 -15.88 -22.75
CA VAL A 277 -0.83 -14.86 -23.60
C VAL A 277 -1.76 -14.59 -24.78
N ALA A 278 -1.91 -13.33 -25.16
CA ALA A 278 -2.71 -12.93 -26.32
C ALA A 278 -2.02 -11.86 -27.16
N GLY A 279 -2.18 -11.95 -28.49
CA GLY A 279 -1.59 -11.02 -29.44
C GLY A 279 -1.86 -11.35 -30.91
N TRP A 280 -1.24 -10.56 -31.80
CA TRP A 280 -1.36 -10.65 -33.27
C TRP A 280 -0.07 -11.16 -33.94
N GLY A 281 0.88 -11.65 -33.14
CA GLY A 281 2.17 -12.12 -33.57
C GLY A 281 2.13 -13.27 -34.57
N TRP A 282 3.31 -13.62 -35.06
CA TRP A 282 3.51 -14.61 -36.09
C TRP A 282 3.06 -15.98 -35.63
N GLN A 283 2.33 -16.69 -36.48
CA GLN A 283 1.88 -18.04 -36.15
C GLN A 283 2.99 -19.10 -36.30
N ARG A 284 4.18 -18.72 -36.81
CA ARG A 284 5.34 -19.60 -37.07
C ARG A 284 6.66 -18.82 -37.00
N PHE A 285 7.70 -19.45 -36.46
CA PHE A 285 9.05 -18.89 -36.28
C PHE A 285 9.77 -18.51 -37.60
N GLN A 286 9.45 -19.14 -38.74
CA GLN A 286 10.04 -18.83 -40.05
C GLN A 286 8.96 -18.43 -41.07
N GLY A 287 8.90 -17.14 -41.40
CA GLY A 287 8.06 -16.64 -42.50
C GLY A 287 6.54 -16.65 -42.23
N GLY A 288 6.13 -16.68 -40.96
CA GLY A 288 4.74 -16.52 -40.58
C GLY A 288 4.22 -15.13 -40.96
N LYS A 289 2.97 -15.06 -41.45
CA LYS A 289 2.25 -13.78 -41.50
C LYS A 289 1.72 -13.48 -40.10
N SER A 290 1.68 -12.20 -39.72
CA SER A 290 0.94 -11.75 -38.54
C SER A 290 -0.52 -12.22 -38.66
N SER A 291 -1.11 -12.54 -37.52
CA SER A 291 -2.55 -12.84 -37.47
C SER A 291 -3.31 -11.54 -37.63
N LYS A 292 -4.32 -11.51 -38.52
CA LYS A 292 -5.23 -10.37 -38.59
C LYS A 292 -6.12 -10.31 -37.35
N GLN A 293 -6.55 -11.47 -36.87
CA GLN A 293 -7.40 -11.65 -35.70
C GLN A 293 -6.56 -11.88 -34.44
N LEU A 294 -7.03 -11.36 -33.29
CA LEU A 294 -6.43 -11.59 -31.99
C LEU A 294 -6.50 -13.08 -31.62
N ARG A 295 -5.39 -13.62 -31.11
CA ARG A 295 -5.30 -15.03 -30.70
C ARG A 295 -4.88 -15.16 -29.24
N GLU A 296 -5.32 -16.23 -28.60
CA GLU A 296 -4.97 -16.58 -27.22
C GLU A 296 -4.24 -17.93 -27.16
N LEU A 297 -3.38 -18.08 -26.15
CA LEU A 297 -2.76 -19.33 -25.79
C LEU A 297 -2.65 -19.47 -24.27
N GLU A 298 -3.22 -20.55 -23.74
CA GLU A 298 -2.96 -20.97 -22.36
C GLU A 298 -1.58 -21.61 -22.24
N VAL A 299 -0.80 -21.12 -21.29
CA VAL A 299 0.55 -21.58 -20.97
C VAL A 299 0.67 -21.85 -19.47
N PRO A 300 1.19 -23.01 -19.05
CA PRO A 300 1.50 -23.25 -17.64
C PRO A 300 2.66 -22.34 -17.22
N ILE A 301 2.61 -21.84 -15.99
CA ILE A 301 3.78 -21.19 -15.40
C ILE A 301 4.88 -22.23 -15.20
N VAL A 302 6.13 -21.83 -15.39
CA VAL A 302 7.30 -22.66 -15.13
C VAL A 302 8.02 -22.08 -13.92
N SER A 303 8.29 -22.94 -12.94
CA SER A 303 8.98 -22.51 -11.72
C SER A 303 10.33 -21.89 -12.06
N HIS A 304 10.71 -20.85 -11.30
CA HIS A 304 11.94 -20.11 -11.52
C HIS A 304 13.19 -21.03 -11.57
N PRO A 305 13.37 -22.02 -10.64
CA PRO A 305 14.50 -22.95 -10.72
C PRO A 305 14.53 -23.78 -12.01
N THR A 306 13.37 -24.24 -12.48
CA THR A 306 13.27 -25.00 -13.73
C THR A 306 13.65 -24.12 -14.92
N CYS A 307 13.25 -22.85 -14.90
CA CYS A 307 13.62 -21.92 -15.97
C CYS A 307 15.13 -21.62 -15.98
N VAL A 308 15.72 -21.41 -14.80
CA VAL A 308 17.19 -21.22 -14.65
C VAL A 308 17.95 -22.45 -15.14
N GLN A 309 17.46 -23.68 -14.89
CA GLN A 309 18.09 -24.89 -15.43
C GLN A 309 18.10 -24.93 -16.97
N LYS A 310 17.13 -24.28 -17.63
CA LYS A 310 17.03 -24.26 -19.10
C LYS A 310 17.87 -23.16 -19.75
N TYR A 311 17.91 -21.98 -19.15
CA TYR A 311 18.53 -20.78 -19.74
C TYR A 311 19.82 -20.31 -19.03
N GLY A 312 20.18 -20.92 -17.90
CA GLY A 312 21.35 -20.56 -17.11
C GLY A 312 21.19 -19.23 -16.37
N GLY A 313 22.32 -18.61 -16.01
CA GLY A 313 22.38 -17.40 -15.18
C GLY A 313 21.86 -16.11 -15.84
N VAL A 314 21.29 -16.18 -17.04
CA VAL A 314 20.61 -15.04 -17.69
C VAL A 314 19.24 -14.78 -17.06
N ILE A 315 18.61 -15.82 -16.48
CA ILE A 315 17.31 -15.72 -15.81
C ILE A 315 17.49 -15.23 -14.38
N GLN A 316 16.82 -14.13 -14.04
CA GLN A 316 16.80 -13.52 -12.70
C GLN A 316 15.39 -13.54 -12.11
N GLU A 317 15.24 -13.23 -10.82
CA GLU A 317 13.93 -13.18 -10.13
C GLU A 317 12.93 -12.19 -10.77
N THR A 318 13.45 -11.22 -11.52
CA THR A 318 12.68 -10.29 -12.37
C THR A 318 12.08 -10.95 -13.61
N ASN A 319 12.40 -12.21 -13.90
CA ASN A 319 11.86 -12.98 -15.00
C ASN A 319 10.81 -14.00 -14.51
N LEU A 320 9.79 -14.17 -15.33
CA LEU A 320 8.76 -15.19 -15.23
C LEU A 320 8.84 -16.07 -16.48
N CYS A 321 8.69 -17.38 -16.32
CA CYS A 321 8.71 -18.30 -17.45
C CYS A 321 7.38 -19.01 -17.54
N ALA A 322 6.89 -19.22 -18.76
CA ALA A 322 5.64 -19.92 -19.00
C ALA A 322 5.70 -20.69 -20.33
N GLY A 323 5.03 -21.83 -20.41
CA GLY A 323 4.98 -22.66 -21.61
C GLY A 323 6.04 -23.76 -21.63
N GLY A 324 6.69 -23.97 -22.79
CA GLY A 324 7.63 -25.08 -23.03
C GLY A 324 6.96 -26.37 -23.51
N LEU A 325 5.67 -26.30 -23.86
CA LEU A 325 4.93 -27.39 -24.50
C LEU A 325 5.15 -27.36 -26.01
N LYS A 326 5.26 -28.53 -26.63
CA LYS A 326 5.48 -28.67 -28.08
C LYS A 326 4.43 -27.88 -28.88
N GLY A 327 4.89 -26.95 -29.71
CA GLY A 327 4.05 -26.18 -30.64
C GLY A 327 3.16 -25.12 -29.97
N LYS A 328 3.41 -24.76 -28.70
CA LYS A 328 2.63 -23.78 -27.94
C LYS A 328 3.55 -22.74 -27.28
N ASP A 329 3.63 -21.55 -27.88
CA ASP A 329 4.35 -20.40 -27.32
C ASP A 329 3.88 -19.08 -27.94
N SER A 330 4.24 -17.96 -27.31
CA SER A 330 4.24 -16.62 -27.88
C SER A 330 5.27 -16.49 -29.00
N CYS A 331 5.06 -15.57 -29.96
CA CYS A 331 5.98 -15.42 -31.09
C CYS A 331 6.21 -13.96 -31.51
N SER A 332 7.04 -13.76 -32.54
CA SER A 332 7.40 -12.43 -33.04
C SER A 332 6.16 -11.58 -33.35
N GLY A 333 6.04 -10.41 -32.73
CA GLY A 333 4.87 -9.52 -32.82
C GLY A 333 3.93 -9.59 -31.61
N ASP A 334 4.10 -10.56 -30.71
CA ASP A 334 3.47 -10.56 -29.38
C ASP A 334 4.34 -9.87 -28.32
N SER A 335 5.60 -9.52 -28.67
CA SER A 335 6.54 -8.78 -27.83
C SER A 335 5.89 -7.57 -27.16
N GLY A 336 6.11 -7.40 -25.86
CA GLY A 336 5.47 -6.35 -25.06
C GLY A 336 4.01 -6.62 -24.70
N GLY A 337 3.35 -7.61 -25.29
CA GLY A 337 2.01 -8.05 -24.93
C GLY A 337 1.95 -8.64 -23.52
N PRO A 338 0.75 -8.66 -22.91
CA PRO A 338 0.60 -9.16 -21.55
C PRO A 338 0.54 -10.68 -21.51
N LEU A 339 1.20 -11.26 -20.51
CA LEU A 339 0.86 -12.56 -19.96
C LEU A 339 -0.05 -12.30 -18.75
N PHE A 340 -1.26 -12.85 -18.78
CA PHE A 340 -2.26 -12.56 -17.76
C PHE A 340 -2.90 -13.82 -17.19
N GLY A 341 -3.24 -13.76 -15.91
CA GLY A 341 -3.77 -14.90 -15.17
C GLY A 341 -5.07 -14.54 -14.45
N LYS A 342 -6.00 -15.50 -14.37
CA LYS A 342 -7.29 -15.29 -13.69
C LYS A 342 -7.19 -15.73 -12.23
N TYR A 343 -7.53 -14.83 -11.32
CA TYR A 343 -7.61 -15.09 -9.89
C TYR A 343 -8.84 -14.39 -9.32
N ASP A 344 -9.61 -15.12 -8.52
CA ASP A 344 -10.83 -14.60 -7.87
C ASP A 344 -11.77 -13.85 -8.83
N GLY A 345 -12.04 -14.45 -10.00
CA GLY A 345 -12.93 -13.88 -11.00
C GLY A 345 -12.34 -12.78 -11.90
N LYS A 346 -11.19 -12.18 -11.54
CA LYS A 346 -10.54 -11.09 -12.28
C LYS A 346 -9.24 -11.53 -12.97
N TRP A 347 -8.83 -10.77 -13.99
CA TRP A 347 -7.60 -10.98 -14.74
C TRP A 347 -6.50 -9.98 -14.37
N TYR A 348 -5.29 -10.50 -14.17
CA TYR A 348 -4.12 -9.75 -13.72
C TYR A 348 -2.99 -9.85 -14.73
N SER A 349 -2.27 -8.74 -15.00
CA SER A 349 -1.08 -8.74 -15.85
C SER A 349 0.13 -9.27 -15.08
N VAL A 350 0.40 -10.56 -15.18
CA VAL A 350 1.42 -11.26 -14.39
C VAL A 350 2.81 -11.22 -15.03
N GLY A 351 2.85 -11.04 -16.35
CA GLY A 351 4.09 -10.92 -17.10
C GLY A 351 3.96 -10.02 -18.33
N VAL A 352 5.10 -9.61 -18.88
CA VAL A 352 5.21 -8.91 -20.17
C VAL A 352 6.07 -9.77 -21.09
N VAL A 353 5.59 -10.08 -22.30
CA VAL A 353 6.34 -10.87 -23.30
C VAL A 353 7.67 -10.18 -23.60
N SER A 354 8.79 -10.82 -23.27
CA SER A 354 10.13 -10.23 -23.42
C SER A 354 10.93 -10.93 -24.51
N TRP A 355 11.28 -12.20 -24.33
CA TRP A 355 12.06 -12.96 -25.30
C TRP A 355 11.87 -14.48 -25.20
N GLY A 356 12.35 -15.21 -26.20
CA GLY A 356 12.37 -16.67 -26.23
C GLY A 356 13.38 -17.17 -27.25
N MET A 357 13.84 -18.42 -27.10
CA MET A 357 14.87 -18.98 -28.00
C MET A 357 14.31 -19.32 -29.38
N SER A 358 13.08 -19.85 -29.44
CA SER A 358 12.26 -19.94 -30.64
C SER A 358 10.80 -20.16 -30.26
N CYS A 359 9.85 -19.78 -31.13
CA CYS A 359 8.44 -19.92 -30.82
C CYS A 359 8.00 -21.40 -30.84
N GLY A 360 7.57 -21.94 -29.70
CA GLY A 360 6.89 -23.23 -29.62
C GLY A 360 7.84 -24.43 -29.55
N GLN A 361 9.10 -24.21 -29.19
CA GLN A 361 10.07 -25.28 -29.03
C GLN A 361 9.80 -26.07 -27.74
N GLU A 362 9.59 -27.38 -27.92
CA GLU A 362 9.39 -28.30 -26.81
C GLU A 362 10.57 -28.24 -25.84
N GLY A 363 10.27 -28.06 -24.55
CA GLY A 363 11.25 -28.00 -23.47
C GLY A 363 11.90 -26.63 -23.22
N TYR A 364 11.55 -25.59 -23.97
CA TYR A 364 12.01 -24.21 -23.77
C TYR A 364 10.82 -23.26 -23.56
N PRO A 365 10.55 -22.82 -22.32
CA PRO A 365 9.45 -21.90 -22.04
C PRO A 365 9.77 -20.48 -22.51
N GLY A 366 8.74 -19.70 -22.86
CA GLY A 366 8.89 -18.28 -23.13
C GLY A 366 9.33 -17.53 -21.86
N VAL A 367 10.11 -16.46 -22.03
CA VAL A 367 10.61 -15.62 -20.95
C VAL A 367 9.88 -14.28 -20.97
N TYR A 368 9.31 -13.95 -19.82
CA TYR A 368 8.49 -12.78 -19.58
C TYR A 368 9.14 -11.94 -18.49
N THR A 369 8.93 -10.62 -18.52
CA THR A 369 9.26 -9.75 -17.40
C THR A 369 8.19 -9.94 -16.31
N ARG A 370 8.59 -10.24 -15.07
CA ARG A 370 7.68 -10.52 -13.93
C ARG A 370 7.12 -9.22 -13.36
N VAL A 371 5.87 -8.88 -13.68
CA VAL A 371 5.26 -7.59 -13.34
C VAL A 371 5.23 -7.32 -11.83
N SER A 372 5.03 -8.34 -11.00
CA SER A 372 5.00 -8.20 -9.54
C SER A 372 6.31 -7.67 -8.92
N LYS A 373 7.44 -7.72 -9.63
CA LYS A 373 8.72 -7.14 -9.19
C LYS A 373 8.89 -5.67 -9.53
N TYR A 374 7.93 -5.08 -10.25
CA TYR A 374 7.98 -3.70 -10.75
C TYR A 374 6.81 -2.84 -10.26
N LEU A 375 5.98 -3.34 -9.33
CA LEU A 375 4.79 -2.62 -8.88
C LEU A 375 5.10 -1.26 -8.26
N ASP A 376 6.19 -1.16 -7.48
CA ASP A 376 6.61 0.09 -6.87
C ASP A 376 6.96 1.13 -7.94
N TRP A 377 7.79 0.73 -8.91
CA TRP A 377 8.14 1.59 -10.05
C TRP A 377 6.93 1.97 -10.89
N ILE A 378 6.04 1.01 -11.20
CA ILE A 378 4.81 1.29 -11.96
C ILE A 378 3.96 2.32 -11.20
N SER A 379 3.72 2.09 -9.91
CA SER A 379 2.92 2.97 -9.05
C SER A 379 3.52 4.36 -8.93
N ASP A 380 4.85 4.46 -8.90
CA ASP A 380 5.54 5.73 -8.81
C ASP A 380 5.38 6.59 -10.07
N GLU A 381 5.41 5.96 -11.25
CA GLU A 381 5.31 6.65 -12.54
C GLU A 381 3.87 7.04 -12.92
N ILE A 382 2.86 6.30 -12.44
CA ILE A 382 1.46 6.49 -12.85
C ILE A 382 0.61 7.29 -11.85
N LYS A 383 1.23 8.08 -10.96
CA LYS A 383 0.52 8.85 -9.91
C LYS A 383 -0.60 9.76 -10.43
N ASP A 384 -0.49 10.23 -11.67
CA ASP A 384 -1.48 11.09 -12.31
C ASP A 384 -2.63 10.32 -13.00
N SER A 385 -2.54 8.99 -13.06
CA SER A 385 -3.61 8.10 -13.51
C SER A 385 -3.43 6.71 -12.87
N PRO A 386 -3.78 6.59 -11.57
CA PRO A 386 -3.63 5.33 -10.85
C PRO A 386 -4.40 4.19 -11.55
N PRO A 387 -4.00 2.92 -11.32
CA PRO A 387 -4.73 1.77 -11.82
C PRO A 387 -6.17 1.80 -11.34
N CYS A 388 -7.03 1.23 -12.16
CA CYS A 388 -8.42 1.05 -11.80
C CYS A 388 -8.55 -0.12 -10.83
N ASP A 389 -8.74 0.17 -9.55
CA ASP A 389 -8.99 -0.87 -8.56
C ASP A 389 -10.50 -1.00 -8.30
N ASP A 390 -11.00 -2.22 -8.52
CA ASP A 390 -12.29 -2.66 -7.96
C ASP A 390 -12.22 -2.84 -6.45
N ASP A 391 -11.01 -3.02 -5.93
CA ASP A 391 -10.79 -3.19 -4.51
C ASP A 391 -10.59 -1.78 -3.93
N LYS A 392 -11.70 -1.09 -3.66
CA LYS A 392 -11.73 -0.14 -2.54
C LYS A 392 -11.56 -0.90 -1.23
N GLU A 393 -10.45 -1.58 -1.05
CA GLU A 393 -9.72 -1.35 0.19
C GLU A 393 -8.72 -0.27 -0.18
N GLU A 394 -8.90 0.92 0.37
CA GLU A 394 -7.92 1.99 0.30
C GLU A 394 -6.53 1.36 0.51
N ILE A 395 -5.63 1.39 -0.48
CA ILE A 395 -4.21 1.35 -0.14
C ILE A 395 -4.02 2.65 0.64
N PRO A 396 -3.88 2.61 1.97
CA PRO A 396 -3.79 3.85 2.72
C PRO A 396 -2.58 4.61 2.20
N PRO A 397 -2.62 5.96 2.22
CA PRO A 397 -1.43 6.77 1.96
C PRO A 397 -0.25 6.19 2.76
N PRO A 398 1.00 6.27 2.25
CA PRO A 398 2.16 5.67 2.91
C PRO A 398 2.09 5.97 4.40
N VAL A 399 1.90 4.91 5.20
CA VAL A 399 1.59 5.03 6.63
C VAL A 399 2.66 5.90 7.22
N GLN A 400 2.31 7.11 7.69
CA GLN A 400 3.28 7.94 8.37
C GLN A 400 3.81 7.11 9.53
N PRO A 401 5.11 6.82 9.55
CA PRO A 401 5.64 5.91 10.54
C PRO A 401 5.40 6.54 11.91
N ASN A 402 4.95 5.74 12.87
CA ASN A 402 4.71 6.20 14.24
C ASN A 402 5.99 6.79 14.88
N LEU A 403 7.17 6.45 14.34
CA LEU A 403 8.46 7.08 14.64
C LEU A 403 9.27 7.21 13.34
N GLU A 404 9.90 8.36 13.08
CA GLU A 404 10.67 8.60 11.85
C GLU A 404 11.74 7.53 11.55
N ASN A 405 12.32 6.89 12.57
CA ASN A 405 13.37 5.89 12.44
C ASN A 405 12.90 4.43 12.57
N CYS A 406 11.58 4.16 12.62
CA CYS A 406 11.09 2.80 12.83
C CYS A 406 11.22 1.90 11.60
N GLY A 407 11.33 0.59 11.82
CA GLY A 407 11.21 -0.44 10.78
C GLY A 407 12.37 -0.49 9.79
N ILE A 408 13.44 0.29 9.98
CA ILE A 408 14.58 0.34 9.05
C ILE A 408 15.57 -0.79 9.38
N PRO A 409 15.74 -1.83 8.52
CA PRO A 409 16.76 -2.86 8.71
C PRO A 409 18.18 -2.30 8.46
N ASN A 410 19.22 -3.06 8.77
CA ASN A 410 20.59 -2.68 8.38
C ASN A 410 20.93 -3.20 6.96
N ASP A 411 21.45 -2.32 6.09
CA ASP A 411 21.54 -2.44 4.61
C ASP A 411 22.40 -3.60 4.02
N ASN A 412 22.88 -4.55 4.83
CA ASN A 412 23.80 -5.60 4.36
C ASN A 412 23.15 -6.96 4.06
N ALA A 413 21.83 -7.06 4.00
CA ALA A 413 21.14 -8.35 3.85
C ALA A 413 20.89 -8.70 2.37
N GLU A 414 21.68 -9.61 1.81
CA GLU A 414 21.31 -10.34 0.58
C GLU A 414 20.18 -11.35 0.90
N GLU A 415 19.11 -11.38 0.11
CA GLU A 415 18.05 -12.39 0.23
C GLU A 415 18.45 -13.71 -0.45
N ARG A 416 18.48 -14.83 0.29
CA ARG A 416 18.60 -16.20 -0.26
C ARG A 416 17.64 -17.20 0.41
N ILE A 417 17.26 -18.24 -0.31
CA ILE A 417 15.99 -19.00 -0.23
C ILE A 417 16.00 -20.25 0.72
N ALA A 418 14.86 -20.46 1.41
CA ALA A 418 14.18 -21.66 1.96
C ALA A 418 14.75 -22.48 3.16
N GLY A 419 13.87 -22.68 4.17
CA GLY A 419 14.16 -23.29 5.49
C GLY A 419 14.94 -22.28 6.34
N GLY A 420 14.38 -21.83 7.47
CA GLY A 420 14.84 -20.63 8.20
C GLY A 420 16.36 -20.39 8.15
N ILE A 421 16.77 -19.20 7.70
CA ILE A 421 18.18 -18.86 7.49
C ILE A 421 18.71 -17.99 8.62
N GLU A 422 20.02 -18.04 8.87
CA GLU A 422 20.68 -17.08 9.76
C GLU A 422 20.39 -15.67 9.24
N ALA A 423 19.87 -14.81 10.12
CA ALA A 423 19.76 -13.38 9.84
C ALA A 423 21.17 -12.78 9.81
N GLU A 424 21.39 -11.73 9.03
CA GLU A 424 22.69 -11.05 9.11
C GLU A 424 22.86 -10.41 10.51
N PRO A 425 24.08 -10.32 11.05
CA PRO A 425 24.30 -9.69 12.34
C PRO A 425 23.71 -8.27 12.39
N GLN A 426 22.75 -8.07 13.29
CA GLN A 426 21.96 -6.82 13.44
C GLN A 426 21.04 -6.46 12.25
N GLU A 427 20.64 -7.43 11.42
CA GLU A 427 19.67 -7.19 10.34
C GLU A 427 18.37 -6.54 10.87
N PHE A 428 17.90 -6.98 12.05
CA PHE A 428 16.70 -6.49 12.72
C PHE A 428 17.04 -5.82 14.06
N PRO A 429 17.31 -4.49 14.09
CA PRO A 429 17.74 -3.77 15.30
C PRO A 429 16.74 -3.79 16.46
N TRP A 430 15.46 -4.04 16.17
CA TRP A 430 14.38 -4.10 17.15
C TRP A 430 14.29 -5.44 17.90
N MET A 431 15.04 -6.46 17.50
CA MET A 431 14.96 -7.77 18.16
C MET A 431 15.51 -7.70 19.59
N ALA A 432 14.69 -8.12 20.55
CA ALA A 432 15.01 -8.15 21.96
C ALA A 432 15.02 -9.59 22.47
N MET A 433 16.06 -9.94 23.21
CA MET A 433 16.16 -11.23 23.89
C MET A 433 15.81 -11.05 25.35
N ILE A 434 14.78 -11.77 25.82
CA ILE A 434 14.30 -11.71 27.20
C ILE A 434 14.95 -12.85 27.97
N VAL A 435 15.69 -12.49 29.02
CA VAL A 435 16.47 -13.43 29.82
C VAL A 435 16.01 -13.38 31.27
N TYR A 436 15.77 -14.56 31.84
CA TYR A 436 15.49 -14.74 33.25
C TYR A 436 16.46 -15.77 33.84
N ASN A 437 17.13 -15.42 34.94
CA ASN A 437 18.10 -16.28 35.61
C ASN A 437 19.11 -16.94 34.64
N ARG A 438 19.69 -16.13 33.74
CA ARG A 438 20.64 -16.56 32.69
C ARG A 438 20.09 -17.52 31.63
N THR A 439 18.77 -17.70 31.58
CA THR A 439 18.09 -18.53 30.57
C THR A 439 17.24 -17.63 29.67
N VAL A 440 17.32 -17.83 28.36
CA VAL A 440 16.43 -17.14 27.42
C VAL A 440 15.02 -17.68 27.61
N VAL A 441 14.07 -16.82 27.96
CA VAL A 441 12.67 -17.19 28.21
C VAL A 441 11.74 -16.79 27.07
N GLY A 442 12.19 -15.90 26.19
CA GLY A 442 11.46 -15.54 25.00
C GLY A 442 12.13 -14.43 24.19
N THR A 443 11.41 -14.04 23.15
CA THR A 443 11.76 -12.95 22.26
C THR A 443 10.82 -11.79 22.52
N GLY A 444 11.34 -10.57 22.39
CA GLY A 444 10.55 -9.34 22.41
C GLY A 444 10.94 -8.46 21.23
N VAL A 445 10.18 -7.38 21.06
CA VAL A 445 10.33 -6.47 19.94
C VAL A 445 10.31 -5.03 20.44
N LEU A 446 11.38 -4.29 20.17
CA LEU A 446 11.44 -2.87 20.51
C LEU A 446 10.46 -2.08 19.62
N ILE A 447 9.46 -1.44 20.24
CA ILE A 447 8.43 -0.64 19.54
C ILE A 447 8.57 0.87 19.82
N SER A 448 9.40 1.23 20.79
CA SER A 448 9.85 2.61 21.05
C SER A 448 11.18 2.57 21.80
N PRO A 449 11.87 3.71 22.01
CA PRO A 449 13.10 3.73 22.79
C PRO A 449 12.99 3.16 24.21
N TYR A 450 11.79 3.12 24.80
CA TYR A 450 11.56 2.69 26.18
C TYR A 450 10.74 1.40 26.31
N TYR A 451 10.13 0.90 25.24
CA TYR A 451 9.16 -0.20 25.35
C TYR A 451 9.49 -1.35 24.42
N VAL A 452 9.54 -2.54 25.01
CA VAL A 452 9.64 -3.82 24.32
C VAL A 452 8.30 -4.53 24.44
N LEU A 453 7.72 -4.89 23.29
CA LEU A 453 6.53 -5.71 23.19
C LEU A 453 6.93 -7.19 23.30
N ALA A 454 6.19 -7.94 24.10
CA ALA A 454 6.36 -9.37 24.29
C ALA A 454 4.98 -10.04 24.40
N VAL A 455 4.94 -11.36 24.56
CA VAL A 455 3.70 -12.08 24.88
C VAL A 455 3.57 -12.24 26.39
N ALA A 456 2.35 -12.15 26.91
CA ALA A 456 2.04 -12.22 28.34
C ALA A 456 2.34 -13.60 28.94
N SER A 457 2.14 -14.66 28.16
CA SER A 457 2.35 -16.06 28.53
C SER A 457 3.77 -16.40 28.96
N ILE A 458 4.76 -15.57 28.62
CA ILE A 458 6.13 -15.69 29.16
C ILE A 458 6.17 -15.45 30.68
N PHE A 459 5.23 -14.68 31.24
CA PHE A 459 5.27 -14.18 32.61
C PHE A 459 4.29 -14.85 33.59
N ASP A 460 3.44 -15.80 33.12
CA ASP A 460 2.39 -16.49 33.89
C ASP A 460 2.86 -17.13 35.22
N ASN A 461 4.18 -17.39 35.37
CA ASN A 461 4.79 -18.02 36.55
C ASN A 461 5.35 -17.02 37.59
N TRP A 462 4.62 -15.95 37.92
CA TRP A 462 4.94 -14.96 38.97
C TRP A 462 6.08 -13.98 38.66
N MET A 463 6.63 -14.00 37.45
CA MET A 463 7.74 -13.12 37.04
C MET A 463 7.34 -11.64 36.97
N GLU A 464 6.04 -11.35 36.94
CA GLU A 464 5.44 -10.00 36.95
C GLU A 464 5.72 -9.21 38.22
N TRP A 465 5.87 -9.88 39.37
CA TRP A 465 6.01 -9.23 40.68
C TRP A 465 7.43 -8.73 40.95
N TYR A 466 8.39 -9.08 40.09
CA TYR A 466 9.82 -8.81 40.30
C TYR A 466 10.49 -8.44 38.96
N PRO A 467 10.10 -7.33 38.30
CA PRO A 467 10.67 -6.94 37.00
C PRO A 467 12.21 -6.80 37.03
N GLU A 468 12.81 -6.55 38.19
CA GLU A 468 14.26 -6.44 38.39
C GLU A 468 15.06 -7.72 38.11
N ILE A 469 14.42 -8.88 38.01
CA ILE A 469 15.09 -10.16 37.69
C ILE A 469 15.06 -10.49 36.19
N LEU A 470 14.42 -9.63 35.39
CA LEU A 470 14.33 -9.74 33.94
C LEU A 470 15.38 -8.85 33.28
N ASP A 471 16.15 -9.46 32.39
CA ASP A 471 17.13 -8.77 31.57
C ASP A 471 16.65 -8.73 30.12
N VAL A 472 16.70 -7.55 29.50
CA VAL A 472 16.47 -7.40 28.06
C VAL A 472 17.79 -7.13 27.38
N PHE A 473 18.14 -7.93 26.37
CA PHE A 473 19.31 -7.70 25.53
C PHE A 473 18.87 -7.27 24.14
N LEU A 474 19.38 -6.12 23.66
CA LEU A 474 19.23 -5.66 22.27
C LEU A 474 20.53 -5.83 21.51
N GLY A 475 20.47 -5.94 20.18
CA GLY A 475 21.64 -6.03 19.29
C GLY A 475 22.46 -7.31 19.40
N LYS A 476 21.84 -8.35 19.96
CA LYS A 476 22.43 -9.69 20.03
C LYS A 476 22.11 -10.43 18.73
N HIS A 477 23.03 -11.23 18.25
CA HIS A 477 22.90 -12.16 17.13
C HIS A 477 23.17 -13.57 17.62
N LYS A 478 24.31 -13.78 18.31
CA LYS A 478 24.67 -15.07 18.92
C LYS A 478 24.37 -15.14 20.43
N ILE A 479 23.61 -16.13 20.89
CA ILE A 479 23.26 -16.30 22.32
C ILE A 479 24.51 -16.52 23.16
N SER A 480 25.39 -17.43 22.73
CA SER A 480 26.59 -17.85 23.45
C SER A 480 27.71 -16.82 23.45
N ALA A 481 27.71 -15.87 22.51
CA ALA A 481 28.79 -14.92 22.31
C ALA A 481 28.56 -13.62 23.10
N LYS A 482 29.66 -13.03 23.58
CA LYS A 482 29.67 -11.65 24.06
C LYS A 482 29.91 -10.72 22.88
N GLU A 483 28.83 -10.12 22.38
CA GLU A 483 28.89 -9.26 21.20
C GLU A 483 29.01 -7.78 21.60
N PRO A 484 29.90 -7.01 20.96
CA PRO A 484 30.09 -5.58 21.28
C PRO A 484 28.85 -4.74 20.94
N THR A 485 28.01 -5.24 20.04
CA THR A 485 26.74 -4.64 19.61
C THR A 485 25.61 -4.93 20.59
N SER A 486 25.79 -5.93 21.47
CA SER A 486 24.77 -6.32 22.44
C SER A 486 24.87 -5.48 23.70
N LYS A 487 23.72 -4.95 24.15
CA LYS A 487 23.60 -4.21 25.41
C LYS A 487 22.45 -4.75 26.23
N LYS A 488 22.70 -4.90 27.53
CA LYS A 488 21.70 -5.24 28.55
C LYS A 488 20.94 -3.98 28.97
N PHE A 489 19.63 -4.12 29.14
CA PHE A 489 18.71 -3.13 29.67
C PHE A 489 17.93 -3.74 30.84
N ASP A 490 17.87 -3.00 31.94
CA ASP A 490 17.07 -3.35 33.10
C ASP A 490 15.61 -2.98 32.86
N VAL A 491 14.69 -3.80 33.37
CA VAL A 491 13.25 -3.64 33.20
C VAL A 491 12.68 -2.88 34.40
N GLN A 492 12.04 -1.74 34.14
CA GLN A 492 11.36 -0.95 35.16
C GLN A 492 10.02 -1.58 35.56
N ASN A 493 9.23 -2.03 34.58
CA ASN A 493 7.92 -2.62 34.83
C ASN A 493 7.46 -3.50 33.67
N VAL A 494 6.56 -4.45 33.94
CA VAL A 494 5.85 -5.26 32.93
C VAL A 494 4.36 -4.97 33.03
N TYR A 495 3.71 -4.70 31.89
CA TYR A 495 2.29 -4.41 31.81
C TYR A 495 1.57 -5.46 30.97
N HIS A 496 0.64 -6.19 31.57
CA HIS A 496 -0.16 -7.20 30.88
C HIS A 496 -1.37 -6.58 30.20
N HIS A 497 -1.75 -7.12 29.04
CA HIS A 497 -3.01 -6.77 28.42
C HIS A 497 -4.18 -7.20 29.30
N LYS A 498 -5.12 -6.30 29.57
CA LYS A 498 -6.24 -6.56 30.52
C LYS A 498 -7.17 -7.69 30.06
N GLY A 499 -7.28 -7.87 28.75
CA GLY A 499 -8.06 -8.94 28.12
C GLY A 499 -7.28 -10.23 27.89
N TYR A 500 -6.09 -10.38 28.51
CA TYR A 500 -5.29 -11.59 28.38
C TYR A 500 -6.06 -12.82 28.92
N GLY A 501 -6.15 -13.89 28.12
CA GLY A 501 -6.72 -15.17 28.52
C GLY A 501 -8.26 -15.23 28.59
N ASN A 502 -8.97 -14.22 28.05
CA ASN A 502 -10.44 -14.15 28.03
C ASN A 502 -10.93 -13.64 26.65
N PRO A 503 -11.85 -14.32 25.95
CA PRO A 503 -12.63 -15.50 26.35
C PRO A 503 -11.90 -16.83 26.21
N THR A 504 -10.84 -16.87 25.41
CA THR A 504 -10.05 -18.08 25.17
C THR A 504 -8.67 -17.97 25.82
N PRO A 505 -8.03 -19.11 26.15
CA PRO A 505 -6.63 -19.12 26.53
C PRO A 505 -5.79 -18.40 25.48
N TYR A 506 -4.85 -17.55 25.92
CA TYR A 506 -3.98 -16.74 25.06
C TYR A 506 -4.68 -15.69 24.18
N ASN A 507 -5.98 -15.41 24.38
CA ASN A 507 -6.57 -14.22 23.77
C ASN A 507 -5.82 -12.97 24.27
N ASN A 508 -5.48 -12.03 23.38
CA ASN A 508 -4.64 -10.86 23.67
C ASN A 508 -3.37 -11.20 24.48
N ASP A 509 -2.63 -12.22 24.06
CA ASP A 509 -1.39 -12.64 24.69
C ASP A 509 -0.27 -11.61 24.44
N LEU A 510 -0.36 -10.48 25.13
CA LEU A 510 0.49 -9.30 24.94
C LEU A 510 0.91 -8.71 26.31
N ALA A 511 2.18 -8.38 26.41
CA ALA A 511 2.75 -7.63 27.52
C ALA A 511 3.73 -6.55 27.01
N LEU A 512 3.83 -5.44 27.75
CA LEU A 512 4.77 -4.36 27.49
C LEU A 512 5.80 -4.28 28.61
N MET A 513 7.07 -4.44 28.26
CA MET A 513 8.20 -4.26 29.16
C MET A 513 8.73 -2.85 29.01
N LYS A 514 8.65 -2.05 30.07
CA LYS A 514 9.23 -0.71 30.11
C LYS A 514 10.67 -0.78 30.56
N LEU A 515 11.60 -0.34 29.72
CA LEU A 515 13.03 -0.26 30.03
C LEU A 515 13.28 0.89 31.00
N LEU A 516 14.23 0.70 31.92
CA LEU A 516 14.64 1.73 32.88
C LEU A 516 15.35 2.92 32.19
N GLN A 517 15.97 2.67 31.03
CA GLN A 517 16.72 3.65 30.24
C GLN A 517 16.40 3.45 28.75
N PRO A 518 16.49 4.51 27.92
CA PRO A 518 16.22 4.39 26.50
C PRO A 518 17.27 3.51 25.80
N ALA A 519 16.84 2.75 24.78
CA ALA A 519 17.68 1.86 24.00
C ALA A 519 18.86 2.59 23.31
N GLY A 520 18.60 3.81 22.80
CA GLY A 520 19.54 4.61 22.00
C GLY A 520 19.41 4.31 20.50
N ASP A 521 19.95 5.21 19.67
CA ASP A 521 19.65 5.27 18.22
C ASP A 521 20.08 4.05 17.41
N GLN A 522 21.06 3.28 17.91
CA GLN A 522 21.54 2.05 17.27
C GLN A 522 20.52 0.91 17.31
N TYR A 523 19.58 0.95 18.25
CA TYR A 523 18.48 -0.02 18.35
C TYR A 523 17.20 0.67 17.90
N ARG A 524 16.96 0.64 16.59
CA ARG A 524 15.78 1.27 15.98
C ARG A 524 14.54 0.42 16.27
N PRO A 525 13.43 1.02 16.73
CA PRO A 525 12.18 0.30 16.92
C PRO A 525 11.59 -0.22 15.61
N ILE A 526 10.71 -1.22 15.66
CA ILE A 526 9.85 -1.59 14.52
C ILE A 526 8.66 -0.63 14.40
N CYS A 527 8.11 -0.45 13.19
CA CYS A 527 6.90 0.36 13.02
C CYS A 527 5.65 -0.37 13.52
N LEU A 528 4.72 0.39 14.10
CA LEU A 528 3.37 -0.09 14.42
C LEU A 528 2.48 0.00 13.18
N PRO A 529 1.58 -0.98 12.97
CA PRO A 529 0.62 -0.94 11.87
C PRO A 529 -0.48 0.11 12.14
N ARG A 530 -1.33 0.38 11.14
CA ARG A 530 -2.60 1.08 11.33
C ARG A 530 -3.63 0.19 12.02
N SER A 531 -4.65 0.78 12.63
CA SER A 531 -5.75 0.01 13.26
C SER A 531 -6.59 -0.79 12.27
N ASP A 532 -6.66 -0.35 11.02
CA ASP A 532 -7.35 -1.02 9.91
C ASP A 532 -6.43 -1.94 9.10
N ALA A 533 -5.21 -2.21 9.57
CA ALA A 533 -4.26 -3.04 8.82
C ALA A 533 -4.81 -4.46 8.61
N TRP A 534 -4.94 -4.85 7.35
CA TRP A 534 -5.40 -6.16 6.93
C TRP A 534 -4.25 -7.04 6.41
N TYR A 535 -4.35 -8.35 6.69
CA TYR A 535 -3.37 -9.37 6.31
C TYR A 535 -4.10 -10.51 5.56
N PRO A 536 -4.22 -10.43 4.22
CA PRO A 536 -4.97 -11.40 3.45
C PRO A 536 -4.35 -12.80 3.47
N PRO A 537 -5.15 -13.85 3.21
CA PRO A 537 -4.64 -15.20 3.04
C PRO A 537 -3.58 -15.28 1.95
N SER A 538 -2.56 -16.11 2.14
CA SER A 538 -1.38 -16.26 1.29
C SER A 538 -0.44 -15.04 1.25
N MET A 539 -0.68 -13.98 2.04
CA MET A 539 0.31 -12.93 2.23
C MET A 539 1.54 -13.50 2.93
N THR A 540 2.71 -13.35 2.32
CA THR A 540 3.97 -13.78 2.93
C THR A 540 4.49 -12.70 3.88
N LEU A 541 4.71 -13.06 5.13
CA LEU A 541 5.27 -12.21 6.18
C LEU A 541 6.57 -12.81 6.70
N THR A 542 7.47 -11.97 7.21
CA THR A 542 8.77 -12.39 7.76
C THR A 542 8.68 -12.53 9.27
N THR A 543 9.23 -13.60 9.82
CA THR A 543 9.44 -13.79 11.26
C THR A 543 10.91 -13.95 11.58
N ALA A 544 11.33 -13.60 12.79
CA ALA A 544 12.70 -13.77 13.25
C ALA A 544 12.77 -14.15 14.74
N GLY A 545 13.73 -14.99 15.13
CA GLY A 545 13.86 -15.46 16.51
C GLY A 545 15.03 -16.42 16.73
N TRP A 546 15.22 -16.80 18.00
CA TRP A 546 16.30 -17.69 18.48
C TRP A 546 15.80 -19.06 18.94
N GLY A 547 14.52 -19.35 18.73
CA GLY A 547 13.88 -20.57 19.17
C GLY A 547 14.41 -21.81 18.46
N ARG A 548 13.81 -22.95 18.81
CA ARG A 548 14.23 -24.26 18.29
C ARG A 548 14.06 -24.32 16.78
N THR A 549 14.97 -25.01 16.11
CA THR A 549 14.89 -25.18 14.64
C THR A 549 13.95 -26.32 14.22
N SER A 550 13.42 -27.09 15.18
CA SER A 550 12.45 -28.16 14.96
C SER A 550 11.72 -28.54 16.25
N ASN A 551 10.63 -29.29 16.13
CA ASN A 551 9.94 -29.87 17.27
C ASN A 551 10.90 -30.71 18.14
N ARG A 552 11.11 -30.33 19.40
CA ARG A 552 12.10 -30.91 20.33
C ARG A 552 13.57 -30.88 19.87
N GLY A 553 13.90 -30.07 18.86
CA GLY A 553 15.28 -29.85 18.40
C GLY A 553 16.08 -28.92 19.32
N PRO A 554 17.40 -28.77 19.10
CA PRO A 554 18.19 -27.76 19.81
C PRO A 554 17.70 -26.35 19.48
N GLY A 555 17.82 -25.43 20.45
CA GLY A 555 17.65 -23.98 20.22
C GLY A 555 18.72 -23.46 19.26
N SER A 556 18.39 -22.44 18.46
CA SER A 556 19.39 -21.81 17.61
C SER A 556 20.33 -20.92 18.45
N ASP A 557 21.64 -21.06 18.26
CA ASP A 557 22.59 -20.13 18.88
C ASP A 557 22.63 -18.78 18.14
N VAL A 558 22.14 -18.71 16.90
CA VAL A 558 22.10 -17.51 16.05
C VAL A 558 20.67 -17.02 15.85
N LEU A 559 20.49 -15.74 15.56
CA LEU A 559 19.19 -15.21 15.15
C LEU A 559 18.84 -15.79 13.77
N LEU A 560 17.68 -16.41 13.65
CA LEU A 560 17.16 -16.93 12.40
C LEU A 560 16.01 -16.07 11.90
N LYS A 561 15.75 -16.11 10.58
CA LYS A 561 14.56 -15.55 9.95
C LYS A 561 13.90 -16.54 9.01
N ALA A 562 12.59 -16.44 8.88
CA ALA A 562 11.79 -17.26 8.00
C ALA A 562 10.62 -16.48 7.41
N ASN A 563 10.09 -16.96 6.29
CA ASN A 563 8.89 -16.40 5.67
C ASN A 563 7.72 -17.35 5.90
N LEU A 564 6.60 -16.83 6.39
CA LEU A 564 5.37 -17.56 6.69
C LEU A 564 4.23 -16.99 5.85
N ASP A 565 3.33 -17.85 5.38
CA ASP A 565 2.17 -17.42 4.60
C ASP A 565 0.94 -17.34 5.52
N VAL A 566 0.25 -16.21 5.51
CA VAL A 566 -0.95 -15.96 6.34
C VAL A 566 -2.09 -16.88 5.89
N TRP A 567 -2.81 -17.44 6.85
CA TRP A 567 -4.00 -18.24 6.59
C TRP A 567 -5.27 -17.39 6.79
N SER A 568 -6.34 -17.75 6.07
CA SER A 568 -7.65 -17.14 6.32
C SER A 568 -8.15 -17.46 7.72
N GLU A 569 -8.86 -16.53 8.34
CA GLU A 569 -9.49 -16.72 9.65
C GLU A 569 -10.35 -17.99 9.69
N GLN A 570 -11.12 -18.27 8.63
CA GLN A 570 -11.94 -19.48 8.55
C GLN A 570 -11.10 -20.78 8.60
N ALA A 571 -9.93 -20.79 7.96
CA ALA A 571 -9.02 -21.93 8.00
C ALA A 571 -8.34 -22.06 9.37
N CYS A 572 -7.99 -20.93 10.00
CA CYS A 572 -7.44 -20.90 11.36
C CYS A 572 -8.47 -21.43 12.37
N GLU A 573 -9.72 -20.93 12.32
CA GLU A 573 -10.82 -21.38 13.18
C GLU A 573 -11.18 -22.85 12.91
N GLY A 574 -11.19 -23.28 11.65
CA GLY A 574 -11.39 -24.69 11.30
C GLY A 574 -10.32 -25.60 11.89
N ARG A 575 -9.07 -25.11 12.01
CA ARG A 575 -7.96 -25.86 12.61
C ARG A 575 -7.96 -25.81 14.14
N TYR A 576 -8.38 -24.68 14.72
CA TYR A 576 -8.37 -24.39 16.16
C TYR A 576 -9.74 -23.90 16.67
N PRO A 577 -10.79 -24.74 16.55
CA PRO A 577 -12.16 -24.31 16.81
C PRO A 577 -12.35 -23.90 18.28
N GLY A 578 -12.89 -22.71 18.50
CA GLY A 578 -13.17 -22.13 19.81
C GLY A 578 -11.92 -21.69 20.59
N TRP A 579 -10.75 -21.66 19.97
CA TRP A 579 -9.49 -21.16 20.55
C TRP A 579 -8.99 -19.93 19.79
N PHE A 580 -9.15 -19.92 18.47
CA PHE A 580 -8.83 -18.79 17.61
C PHE A 580 -9.91 -17.70 17.71
N THR A 581 -9.51 -16.43 17.59
CA THR A 581 -10.40 -15.26 17.68
C THR A 581 -9.93 -14.20 16.69
N GLU A 582 -10.73 -13.16 16.44
CA GLU A 582 -10.30 -12.03 15.58
C GLU A 582 -9.09 -11.27 16.13
N LYS A 583 -8.66 -11.54 17.38
CA LYS A 583 -7.46 -10.95 18.00
C LYS A 583 -6.18 -11.70 17.65
N MET A 584 -6.27 -12.68 16.74
CA MET A 584 -5.17 -13.55 16.37
C MET A 584 -4.94 -13.58 14.86
N ILE A 585 -3.70 -13.87 14.45
CA ILE A 585 -3.32 -14.15 13.06
C ILE A 585 -2.70 -15.54 13.06
N CYS A 586 -3.04 -16.40 12.11
CA CYS A 586 -2.31 -17.66 11.94
C CYS A 586 -1.53 -17.68 10.62
N ALA A 587 -0.30 -18.16 10.67
CA ALA A 587 0.60 -18.19 9.52
C ALA A 587 1.44 -19.47 9.53
N TYR A 588 1.73 -19.99 8.34
CA TYR A 588 2.44 -21.26 8.15
C TYR A 588 3.18 -21.30 6.83
N LYS A 589 4.29 -22.02 6.80
CA LYS A 589 4.92 -22.48 5.56
C LYS A 589 5.59 -23.82 5.79
N ASP A 590 5.52 -24.71 4.80
CA ASP A 590 6.19 -26.01 4.91
C ASP A 590 7.70 -25.82 5.11
N GLY A 591 8.26 -26.47 6.13
CA GLY A 591 9.66 -26.31 6.54
C GLY A 591 10.04 -25.00 7.24
N ALA A 592 9.08 -24.12 7.58
CA ALA A 592 9.32 -22.88 8.32
C ALA A 592 8.21 -22.62 9.36
N ASP A 593 8.60 -22.54 10.63
CA ASP A 593 7.70 -22.25 11.74
C ASP A 593 8.47 -21.53 12.87
N THR A 594 7.75 -20.86 13.78
CA THR A 594 8.32 -20.39 15.05
C THR A 594 8.07 -21.44 16.14
N CYS A 595 9.13 -21.85 16.82
CA CYS A 595 9.12 -22.99 17.74
C CYS A 595 9.20 -22.57 19.21
N GLU A 596 9.28 -23.54 20.13
CA GLU A 596 9.58 -23.24 21.53
C GLU A 596 10.88 -22.42 21.63
N GLY A 597 10.84 -21.29 22.35
CA GLY A 597 11.92 -20.30 22.40
C GLY A 597 11.71 -19.07 21.51
N ASP A 598 10.76 -19.12 20.56
CA ASP A 598 10.33 -17.98 19.73
C ASP A 598 9.06 -17.29 20.26
N ASN A 599 8.60 -17.60 21.46
CA ASN A 599 7.44 -16.90 22.04
C ASN A 599 7.77 -15.40 22.10
N GLY A 600 6.90 -14.58 21.53
CA GLY A 600 7.10 -13.15 21.32
C GLY A 600 7.90 -12.74 20.09
N ALA A 601 8.32 -13.69 19.23
CA ALA A 601 8.92 -13.39 17.93
C ALA A 601 7.95 -12.59 17.06
N PRO A 602 8.41 -11.54 16.36
CA PRO A 602 7.54 -10.71 15.54
C PRO A 602 7.17 -11.42 14.23
N LEU A 603 5.92 -11.25 13.81
CA LEU A 603 5.49 -11.42 12.43
C LEU A 603 5.48 -10.04 11.79
N MET A 604 6.21 -9.84 10.70
CA MET A 604 6.56 -8.52 10.17
C MET A 604 6.25 -8.42 8.67
N ARG A 605 5.75 -7.27 8.25
CA ARG A 605 5.50 -6.92 6.85
C ARG A 605 6.48 -5.85 6.41
N MET A 606 7.21 -6.08 5.32
CA MET A 606 7.96 -5.01 4.65
C MET A 606 7.00 -4.17 3.81
N TYR A 607 7.03 -2.85 3.99
CA TYR A 607 6.22 -1.88 3.26
C TYR A 607 7.02 -0.59 3.06
N TYR A 608 7.22 -0.17 1.79
CA TYR A 608 8.04 1.00 1.42
C TYR A 608 9.41 1.08 2.14
N GLY A 609 10.14 -0.04 2.20
CA GLY A 609 11.47 -0.11 2.82
C GLY A 609 11.48 -0.10 4.35
N ARG A 610 10.32 -0.23 5.01
CA ARG A 610 10.20 -0.34 6.46
C ARG A 610 9.42 -1.59 6.87
N TYR A 611 9.83 -2.21 7.96
CA TYR A 611 9.08 -3.28 8.60
C TYR A 611 8.03 -2.74 9.57
N TYR A 612 6.81 -3.25 9.43
CA TYR A 612 5.68 -3.05 10.31
C TYR A 612 5.33 -4.36 11.01
N ILE A 613 5.07 -4.31 12.31
CA ILE A 613 4.74 -5.52 13.08
C ILE A 613 3.25 -5.90 12.90
N ALA A 614 3.01 -7.09 12.36
CA ALA A 614 1.67 -7.64 12.20
C ALA A 614 1.18 -8.35 13.47
N GLY A 615 2.07 -9.12 14.09
CA GLY A 615 1.75 -9.91 15.28
C GLY A 615 2.99 -10.33 16.07
N VAL A 616 2.78 -10.94 17.23
CA VAL A 616 3.84 -11.61 18.01
C VAL A 616 3.47 -13.05 18.29
N SER A 617 4.43 -13.96 18.14
CA SER A 617 4.20 -15.41 18.21
C SER A 617 3.76 -15.79 19.61
N SER A 618 2.53 -16.31 19.73
CA SER A 618 1.91 -16.58 21.01
C SER A 618 1.96 -18.09 21.30
N TRP A 619 1.17 -18.90 20.60
CA TRP A 619 1.07 -20.33 20.84
C TRP A 619 1.00 -21.15 19.55
N ALA A 620 1.20 -22.47 19.69
CA ALA A 620 1.12 -23.46 18.62
C ALA A 620 0.30 -24.67 19.07
N SER A 621 0.03 -25.61 18.15
CA SER A 621 -0.58 -26.90 18.53
C SER A 621 0.20 -27.59 19.65
N LYS A 622 -0.50 -28.33 20.52
CA LYS A 622 0.10 -29.19 21.56
C LYS A 622 1.06 -30.25 20.99
N ASP A 623 0.92 -30.54 19.70
CA ASP A 623 1.76 -31.48 18.98
C ASP A 623 3.18 -30.93 18.72
N GLY A 624 3.42 -29.62 18.91
CA GLY A 624 4.69 -28.92 18.72
C GLY A 624 4.70 -28.02 17.48
N CYS A 625 5.89 -27.53 17.09
CA CYS A 625 6.09 -26.65 15.92
C CYS A 625 6.52 -27.42 14.66
N ALA A 626 6.44 -26.77 13.51
CA ALA A 626 6.82 -27.26 12.17
C ALA A 626 6.04 -28.52 11.74
N ILE A 627 4.79 -28.63 12.15
CA ILE A 627 3.90 -29.73 11.75
C ILE A 627 3.21 -29.38 10.45
N ILE A 628 3.24 -30.32 9.49
CA ILE A 628 2.56 -30.18 8.20
C ILE A 628 1.08 -29.86 8.43
N GLY A 629 0.66 -28.68 7.98
CA GLY A 629 -0.73 -28.22 8.09
C GLY A 629 -1.14 -27.74 9.50
N ALA A 630 -0.20 -27.32 10.35
CA ALA A 630 -0.50 -26.69 11.64
C ALA A 630 0.13 -25.28 11.71
N PRO A 631 -0.64 -24.21 11.43
CA PRO A 631 -0.14 -22.84 11.50
C PRO A 631 0.17 -22.39 12.92
N ARG A 632 1.20 -21.56 13.07
CA ARG A 632 1.43 -20.85 14.34
C ARG A 632 0.42 -19.75 14.51
N VAL A 633 0.01 -19.50 15.75
CA VAL A 633 -0.89 -18.41 16.12
C VAL A 633 -0.10 -17.27 16.75
N PHE A 634 -0.35 -16.06 16.24
CA PHE A 634 0.24 -14.81 16.65
C PHE A 634 -0.85 -13.92 17.24
N SER A 635 -0.53 -13.14 18.28
CA SER A 635 -1.43 -12.08 18.74
C SER A 635 -1.36 -10.89 17.79
N ALA A 636 -2.51 -10.45 17.27
CA ALA A 636 -2.61 -9.43 16.24
C ALA A 636 -2.36 -8.03 16.82
N ILE A 637 -1.38 -7.28 16.29
CA ILE A 637 -1.03 -5.96 16.84
C ILE A 637 -2.07 -4.90 16.49
N HIS A 638 -2.57 -4.88 15.25
CA HIS A 638 -3.56 -3.91 14.78
C HIS A 638 -4.82 -3.88 15.67
N GLN A 639 -5.22 -5.05 16.18
CA GLN A 639 -6.36 -5.24 17.08
C GLN A 639 -6.14 -4.74 18.52
N ASN A 640 -4.90 -4.39 18.88
CA ASN A 640 -4.46 -4.05 20.23
C ASN A 640 -3.75 -2.68 20.31
N LEU A 641 -3.75 -1.90 19.22
CA LEU A 641 -3.06 -0.61 19.13
C LEU A 641 -3.54 0.42 20.15
N GLN A 642 -4.84 0.46 20.45
CA GLN A 642 -5.38 1.38 21.45
C GLN A 642 -4.76 1.15 22.83
N TRP A 643 -4.61 -0.12 23.22
CA TRP A 643 -3.95 -0.47 24.48
C TRP A 643 -2.47 -0.09 24.43
N ILE A 644 -1.75 -0.43 23.36
CA ILE A 644 -0.33 -0.10 23.19
C ILE A 644 -0.11 1.42 23.28
N SER A 645 -0.90 2.21 22.55
CA SER A 645 -0.83 3.67 22.55
C SER A 645 -1.11 4.25 23.94
N SER A 646 -2.14 3.76 24.64
CA SER A 646 -2.46 4.23 26.00
C SER A 646 -1.35 4.00 27.02
N MET A 647 -0.56 2.92 26.84
CA MET A 647 0.52 2.54 27.75
C MET A 647 1.86 3.21 27.43
N THR A 648 2.08 3.55 26.15
CA THR A 648 3.38 4.02 25.63
C THR A 648 3.38 5.50 25.27
N GLY A 649 2.21 6.10 25.04
CA GLY A 649 2.07 7.44 24.48
C GLY A 649 2.46 7.55 22.99
N LEU A 650 2.65 6.42 22.30
CA LEU A 650 2.92 6.41 20.86
C LEU A 650 1.67 6.82 20.08
N ASP A 651 1.85 7.74 19.14
CA ASP A 651 0.81 8.08 18.16
C ASP A 651 0.63 6.89 17.22
N VAL A 652 -0.60 6.38 17.14
CA VAL A 652 -0.96 5.25 16.28
C VAL A 652 -1.76 5.81 15.12
N ALA A 653 -1.18 5.71 13.92
CA ALA A 653 -1.67 6.33 12.69
C ALA A 653 -3.05 5.81 12.25
#